data_AF-A0A1E4RBT2-F1
#
_entry.id   AF-A0A1E4RBT2-F1
#
_cell.length_a   1.000
_cell.length_b   1.000
_cell.length_c   1.000
_cell.angle_alpha   90.00
_cell.angle_beta   90.00
_cell.angle_gamma   90.00
#
_symmetry.space_group_name_H-M   'P 1'
#
loop_
_entity.id
_entity.type
_entity.pdbx_description
1 polymer ?
#
loop_
_entity_poly.entity_id
_entity_poly.type
_entity_poly.pdbx_seq_one_letter_code
_entity_poly.pdbx_strand_id
1 'polypeptide(L)'
;MNYYDDLSCDFILDKITSSNCSPNSVVGVNPVANTSETINFYENYSTIHSSTPIRRVNYGPISWSSMMKRDDGLNMLWEYMITYKMGCLKESDIKKKTHDSNHAIDDEIEDRYNDLIKNWNKRSKENSDLMDMKHLKQKILNHLPPRRVTWCLINRFFRYVYPFAPFLDQQNFEDSMTNILGGKPPDDTPVDEKIKDLKINSKEEFAKLGLLFVIHRFSFLSMFTNNEQENMGLLSSVFNEVGYPDIQCSKACVENFGYLIENPISVEVIELARYCLHLFPLNAAYSLPALQLMFYLRVYNRFAPEDGDGADGGDAQMSNAVIVQMAYHSGLNREPSKYSEDNDEDAKLNHIKRKTWYFIVFAELYHSYTFGNPSSLSSISYDTKIPFVNSKNSSIPNVEVEEKVVSNLQTFLKFKEPIDKVLKQILNIDGKVKLIEVSENLSDLETLFFVIDKTFADQNPQIGFDLSQKIVTDDCMKIHDTKFYLSMSSFFISIYFHLYLFYINKNHNLSFFYLKKSFIFLLEVVPFYSRIVESSDLVCDFILNPTLEMTIHKANQIVMSFIIKLGFVIYEMKKISQELKEGKNSNFYQYLNTVENFRNSLIKISNYSIYQILKLSNRYYYAWRITKAHDLVLKTITSIQFYKDNYHHPKLNFLKKPKYSKNHLKELHSLVLDAIDRTINETNNRCSEVYVSNAEIDAKWMQSRGLTDDFESNKNLSVFNIFNDDL
;
A
#
# COMPACT_ATOMS: atom_id res chain seq x y z
N MET A 1 -37.03 9.08 10.97
CA MET A 1 -38.26 8.68 11.71
C MET A 1 -37.92 7.39 12.42
N ASN A 2 -37.86 7.46 13.75
CA ASN A 2 -37.17 6.52 14.64
C ASN A 2 -37.95 5.22 14.82
N TYR A 3 -37.32 4.09 14.49
CA TYR A 3 -37.85 2.74 14.77
C TYR A 3 -36.78 1.80 15.37
N TYR A 4 -35.72 2.36 15.99
CA TYR A 4 -34.59 1.60 16.55
C TYR A 4 -34.31 1.87 18.04
N ASP A 5 -35.19 2.59 18.75
CA ASP A 5 -34.88 3.09 20.10
C ASP A 5 -35.11 2.10 21.26
N ASP A 6 -35.42 0.81 21.04
CA ASP A 6 -35.69 -0.12 22.17
C ASP A 6 -35.35 -1.62 21.91
N LEU A 7 -34.40 -1.93 21.03
CA LEU A 7 -33.88 -3.30 20.91
C LEU A 7 -32.57 -3.42 21.71
N SER A 8 -32.56 -4.26 22.73
CA SER A 8 -31.35 -4.53 23.54
C SER A 8 -30.19 -4.94 22.63
N CYS A 9 -28.96 -4.51 22.96
CA CYS A 9 -27.75 -4.87 22.20
C CYS A 9 -27.64 -6.39 21.99
N ASP A 10 -28.12 -7.19 22.95
CA ASP A 10 -28.15 -8.64 22.87
C ASP A 10 -29.06 -9.17 21.74
N PHE A 11 -30.20 -8.52 21.47
CA PHE A 11 -31.11 -8.92 20.38
C PHE A 11 -30.53 -8.61 18.99
N ILE A 12 -29.80 -7.50 18.85
CA ILE A 12 -29.10 -7.15 17.60
C ILE A 12 -27.90 -8.09 17.38
N LEU A 13 -27.16 -8.41 18.45
CA LEU A 13 -26.04 -9.36 18.40
C LEU A 13 -26.50 -10.79 18.06
N ASP A 14 -27.61 -11.27 18.64
CA ASP A 14 -28.18 -12.59 18.34
C ASP A 14 -28.66 -12.71 16.89
N LYS A 15 -29.15 -11.61 16.29
CA LYS A 15 -29.60 -11.59 14.90
C LYS A 15 -28.44 -11.49 13.89
N ILE A 16 -27.33 -10.84 14.24
CA ILE A 16 -26.15 -10.69 13.36
C ILE A 16 -25.17 -11.88 13.49
N THR A 17 -25.15 -12.55 14.63
CA THR A 17 -24.42 -13.83 14.82
C THR A 17 -25.13 -15.01 14.15
N SER A 18 -26.41 -14.88 13.79
CA SER A 18 -27.21 -15.94 13.14
C SER A 18 -27.43 -15.77 11.63
N SER A 19 -26.96 -14.67 11.00
CA SER A 19 -27.22 -14.36 9.58
C SER A 19 -25.93 -14.27 8.72
N ASN A 20 -26.07 -14.68 7.45
CA ASN A 20 -25.05 -14.89 6.40
C ASN A 20 -23.72 -14.10 6.44
N CYS A 21 -22.68 -14.81 6.02
CA CYS A 21 -21.27 -14.44 5.86
C CYS A 21 -20.99 -13.46 4.70
N SER A 22 -21.57 -12.26 4.71
CA SER A 22 -21.21 -11.22 3.73
C SER A 22 -21.02 -9.86 4.39
N PRO A 23 -20.21 -8.95 3.80
CA PRO A 23 -20.04 -7.59 4.32
C PRO A 23 -21.38 -6.87 4.54
N ASN A 24 -22.36 -7.15 3.69
CA ASN A 24 -23.71 -6.57 3.74
C ASN A 24 -24.42 -6.82 5.07
N SER A 25 -24.06 -7.87 5.83
CA SER A 25 -24.68 -8.17 7.13
C SER A 25 -24.08 -7.38 8.30
N VAL A 26 -22.92 -6.72 8.10
CA VAL A 26 -22.20 -5.99 9.17
C VAL A 26 -21.94 -4.51 8.85
N VAL A 27 -22.15 -4.08 7.59
CA VAL A 27 -22.01 -2.69 7.15
C VAL A 27 -23.01 -1.78 7.87
N GLY A 28 -22.51 -0.65 8.37
CA GLY A 28 -23.32 0.36 9.06
C GLY A 28 -23.68 -0.03 10.50
N VAL A 29 -23.18 -1.16 11.00
CA VAL A 29 -23.50 -1.67 12.34
C VAL A 29 -22.24 -1.66 13.21
N ASN A 30 -22.20 -0.78 14.21
CA ASN A 30 -21.10 -0.64 15.18
C ASN A 30 -21.64 -0.58 16.62
N PRO A 31 -22.06 -1.71 17.20
CA PRO A 31 -22.72 -1.73 18.50
C PRO A 31 -21.78 -1.33 19.64
N VAL A 32 -22.35 -0.70 20.67
CA VAL A 32 -21.66 -0.33 21.92
C VAL A 32 -22.36 -0.99 23.11
N ALA A 33 -21.64 -1.33 24.18
CA ALA A 33 -22.29 -1.94 25.36
C ALA A 33 -23.09 -0.90 26.15
N ASN A 34 -22.57 0.33 26.24
CA ASN A 34 -23.23 1.42 26.95
C ASN A 34 -22.88 2.77 26.30
N THR A 35 -23.86 3.67 26.19
CA THR A 35 -23.72 5.02 25.62
C THR A 35 -22.75 5.92 26.38
N SER A 36 -22.43 5.60 27.65
CA SER A 36 -21.43 6.30 28.45
C SER A 36 -20.00 5.78 28.27
N GLU A 37 -19.79 4.71 27.51
CA GLU A 37 -18.45 4.17 27.29
C GLU A 37 -17.58 5.15 26.52
N THR A 38 -16.31 5.20 26.92
CA THR A 38 -15.30 6.02 26.24
C THR A 38 -14.07 5.20 25.91
N ILE A 39 -13.41 5.53 24.80
CA ILE A 39 -12.17 4.91 24.34
C ILE A 39 -11.09 5.97 24.14
N ASN A 40 -9.84 5.60 24.41
CA ASN A 40 -8.66 6.34 23.96
C ASN A 40 -7.80 5.38 23.11
N PHE A 41 -7.48 5.79 21.88
CA PHE A 41 -6.73 4.96 20.94
C PHE A 41 -5.21 4.88 21.23
N TYR A 42 -4.72 5.70 22.16
CA TYR A 42 -3.34 5.74 22.66
C TYR A 42 -3.19 5.10 24.05
N GLU A 43 -4.26 4.51 24.60
CA GLU A 43 -4.23 3.94 25.94
C GLU A 43 -3.47 2.60 25.99
N ASN A 44 -2.67 2.41 27.05
CA ASN A 44 -1.94 1.17 27.38
C ASN A 44 -0.73 0.80 26.48
N TYR A 45 -0.23 1.72 25.67
CA TYR A 45 1.04 1.54 24.93
C TYR A 45 1.66 2.90 24.58
N SER A 46 2.88 2.90 24.01
CA SER A 46 3.54 4.12 23.54
C SER A 46 3.66 4.13 22.01
N THR A 47 3.12 5.16 21.38
CA THR A 47 3.29 5.42 19.94
C THR A 47 4.69 5.90 19.57
N ILE A 48 5.53 6.23 20.58
CA ILE A 48 6.89 6.67 20.36
C ILE A 48 7.79 5.44 20.20
N HIS A 49 8.49 5.34 19.08
CA HIS A 49 9.59 4.42 18.89
C HIS A 49 10.93 5.13 19.14
N SER A 50 11.76 4.54 19.98
CA SER A 50 13.04 5.10 20.41
C SER A 50 14.15 4.12 20.05
N SER A 51 14.92 4.42 19.02
CA SER A 51 16.15 3.65 18.71
C SER A 51 17.31 4.06 19.61
N THR A 52 17.32 5.33 20.06
CA THR A 52 18.23 5.87 21.07
C THR A 52 17.47 6.91 21.92
N PRO A 53 17.96 7.30 23.12
CA PRO A 53 17.28 8.29 23.97
C PRO A 53 16.97 9.62 23.27
N ILE A 54 17.77 9.98 22.26
CA ILE A 54 17.73 11.24 21.49
C ILE A 54 16.94 11.08 20.18
N ARG A 55 16.93 9.89 19.56
CA ARG A 55 16.22 9.65 18.28
C ARG A 55 14.89 8.96 18.54
N ARG A 56 13.82 9.76 18.47
CA ARG A 56 12.44 9.33 18.67
C ARG A 56 11.61 9.59 17.41
N VAL A 57 10.74 8.65 17.09
CA VAL A 57 9.76 8.77 16.01
C VAL A 57 8.38 8.51 16.60
N ASN A 58 7.42 9.38 16.32
CA ASN A 58 6.03 9.20 16.73
C ASN A 58 5.24 8.58 15.58
N TYR A 59 4.39 7.61 15.91
CA TYR A 59 3.54 6.95 14.93
C TYR A 59 2.06 7.10 15.29
N GLY A 60 1.19 7.13 14.29
CA GLY A 60 -0.25 7.14 14.51
C GLY A 60 -0.78 5.85 15.14
N PRO A 61 -1.96 5.87 15.78
CA PRO A 61 -2.50 4.72 16.50
C PRO A 61 -2.89 3.57 15.58
N ILE A 62 -3.18 3.85 14.31
CA ILE A 62 -3.48 2.86 13.26
C ILE A 62 -2.26 2.54 12.38
N SER A 63 -1.06 2.96 12.77
CA SER A 63 0.17 2.48 12.14
C SER A 63 0.42 1.03 12.55
N TRP A 64 1.17 0.32 11.71
CA TRP A 64 1.54 -1.07 11.95
C TRP A 64 2.35 -1.22 13.25
N SER A 65 3.26 -0.28 13.53
CA SER A 65 4.08 -0.28 14.75
C SER A 65 3.26 -0.05 16.01
N SER A 66 2.23 0.79 15.96
CA SER A 66 1.28 1.00 17.06
C SER A 66 0.41 -0.23 17.29
N MET A 67 -0.08 -0.86 16.22
CA MET A 67 -0.84 -2.12 16.30
C MET A 67 -0.01 -3.24 16.94
N MET A 68 1.26 -3.37 16.57
CA MET A 68 2.19 -4.33 17.18
C MET A 68 2.36 -4.10 18.69
N LYS A 69 2.51 -2.84 19.12
CA LYS A 69 2.73 -2.51 20.54
C LYS A 69 1.46 -2.59 21.39
N ARG A 70 0.29 -2.34 20.81
CA ARG A 70 -0.97 -2.31 21.54
C ARG A 70 -1.51 -3.71 21.84
N ASP A 71 -1.28 -4.69 20.97
CA ASP A 71 -1.67 -6.07 21.21
C ASP A 71 -0.62 -6.81 22.04
N ASP A 72 -0.99 -7.38 23.18
CA ASP A 72 -0.04 -8.06 24.07
C ASP A 72 0.70 -9.24 23.40
N GLY A 73 0.04 -9.95 22.49
CA GLY A 73 0.64 -11.07 21.74
C GLY A 73 1.69 -10.59 20.74
N LEU A 74 1.35 -9.58 19.93
CA LEU A 74 2.28 -8.96 18.98
C LEU A 74 3.41 -8.21 19.68
N ASN A 75 3.15 -7.52 20.80
CA ASN A 75 4.17 -6.78 21.53
C ASN A 75 5.20 -7.73 22.16
N MET A 76 4.75 -8.87 22.69
CA MET A 76 5.66 -9.92 23.16
C MET A 76 6.49 -10.48 21.99
N LEU A 77 5.89 -10.75 20.83
CA LEU A 77 6.64 -11.17 19.65
C LEU A 77 7.72 -10.13 19.28
N TRP A 78 7.37 -8.84 19.32
CA TRP A 78 8.29 -7.73 19.08
C TRP A 78 9.48 -7.76 20.05
N GLU A 79 9.23 -7.89 21.34
CA GLU A 79 10.25 -7.99 22.39
C GLU A 79 11.13 -9.25 22.23
N TYR A 80 10.52 -10.38 21.90
CA TYR A 80 11.20 -11.65 21.64
C TYR A 80 12.16 -11.54 20.46
N MET A 81 11.71 -10.95 19.34
CA MET A 81 12.49 -10.75 18.13
C MET A 81 13.69 -9.81 18.35
N ILE A 82 13.51 -8.74 19.13
CA ILE A 82 14.62 -7.84 19.51
C ILE A 82 15.66 -8.61 20.32
N THR A 83 15.22 -9.40 21.30
CA THR A 83 16.12 -10.18 22.17
C THR A 83 16.86 -11.26 21.37
N TYR A 84 16.15 -11.96 20.48
CA TYR A 84 16.71 -12.96 19.58
C TYR A 84 17.76 -12.34 18.64
N LYS A 85 17.45 -11.20 18.02
CA LYS A 85 18.39 -10.46 17.16
C LYS A 85 19.63 -9.99 17.93
N MET A 86 19.48 -9.51 19.17
CA MET A 86 20.62 -9.17 20.02
C MET A 86 21.46 -10.39 20.43
N GLY A 87 20.83 -11.56 20.60
CA GLY A 87 21.52 -12.84 20.81
C GLY A 87 22.30 -13.30 19.58
N CYS A 88 21.68 -13.25 18.39
CA CYS A 88 22.32 -13.60 17.13
C CYS A 88 23.48 -12.67 16.78
N LEU A 89 23.38 -11.36 17.07
CA LEU A 89 24.49 -10.42 16.85
C LEU A 89 25.71 -10.76 17.72
N LYS A 90 25.47 -11.18 18.97
CA LYS A 90 26.54 -11.65 19.87
C LYS A 90 27.14 -12.99 19.42
N GLU A 91 26.34 -13.88 18.81
CA GLU A 91 26.83 -15.14 18.25
C GLU A 91 27.50 -15.00 16.87
N SER A 92 27.08 -14.05 16.02
CA SER A 92 27.68 -13.82 14.71
C SER A 92 29.09 -13.23 14.79
N ASP A 93 29.41 -12.53 15.90
CA ASP A 93 30.78 -12.15 16.22
C ASP A 93 31.66 -13.35 16.63
N ILE A 94 31.04 -14.48 17.01
CA ILE A 94 31.70 -15.73 17.39
C ILE A 94 31.74 -16.74 16.21
N LYS A 95 30.73 -16.74 15.33
CA LYS A 95 30.55 -17.70 14.23
C LYS A 95 31.18 -17.30 12.89
N LYS A 96 31.97 -16.21 12.82
CA LYS A 96 32.81 -15.84 11.65
C LYS A 96 33.93 -16.86 11.29
N LYS A 97 33.81 -18.14 11.67
CA LYS A 97 34.84 -19.16 11.45
C LYS A 97 34.39 -20.48 10.81
N THR A 98 33.13 -20.68 10.45
CA THR A 98 32.77 -21.91 9.74
C THR A 98 31.64 -21.64 8.74
N HIS A 99 32.01 -21.63 7.47
CA HIS A 99 31.11 -21.67 6.32
C HIS A 99 30.44 -23.04 6.25
N ASP A 100 29.14 -23.07 5.93
CA ASP A 100 28.56 -24.20 5.23
C ASP A 100 27.56 -23.72 4.17
N SER A 101 27.55 -24.44 3.06
CA SER A 101 27.01 -24.12 1.77
C SER A 101 25.58 -24.63 1.61
N ASN A 102 24.59 -23.72 1.57
CA ASN A 102 23.24 -23.96 0.99
C ASN A 102 22.48 -22.65 0.65
N HIS A 103 23.18 -21.51 0.53
CA HIS A 103 22.56 -20.17 0.50
C HIS A 103 22.49 -19.49 -0.87
N ALA A 104 22.82 -20.16 -1.98
CA ALA A 104 23.10 -19.49 -3.26
C ALA A 104 22.01 -18.54 -3.83
N ILE A 105 20.72 -18.76 -3.56
CA ILE A 105 19.63 -17.89 -4.07
C ILE A 105 19.31 -16.75 -3.09
N ASP A 106 19.39 -17.01 -1.79
CA ASP A 106 19.21 -15.97 -0.76
C ASP A 106 20.43 -15.03 -0.72
N ASP A 107 21.65 -15.57 -0.92
CA ASP A 107 22.89 -14.81 -1.00
C ASP A 107 22.91 -13.83 -2.18
N GLU A 108 22.42 -14.24 -3.36
CA GLU A 108 22.48 -13.38 -4.56
C GLU A 108 21.51 -12.19 -4.45
N ILE A 109 20.34 -12.39 -3.84
CA ILE A 109 19.38 -11.33 -3.54
C ILE A 109 19.91 -10.45 -2.39
N GLU A 110 20.43 -11.06 -1.33
CA GLU A 110 20.97 -10.37 -0.16
C GLU A 110 22.22 -9.55 -0.51
N ASP A 111 23.10 -10.02 -1.38
CA ASP A 111 24.27 -9.29 -1.89
C ASP A 111 23.84 -8.10 -2.75
N ARG A 112 22.87 -8.28 -3.64
CA ARG A 112 22.34 -7.18 -4.48
C ARG A 112 21.72 -6.07 -3.63
N TYR A 113 21.02 -6.43 -2.55
CA TYR A 113 20.43 -5.46 -1.61
C TYR A 113 21.44 -4.88 -0.63
N ASN A 114 22.44 -5.65 -0.18
CA ASN A 114 23.54 -5.14 0.62
C ASN A 114 24.38 -4.12 -0.17
N ASP A 115 24.52 -4.31 -1.47
CA ASP A 115 25.10 -3.33 -2.38
C ASP A 115 24.19 -2.10 -2.54
N LEU A 116 22.87 -2.25 -2.63
CA LEU A 116 21.93 -1.12 -2.61
C LEU A 116 21.99 -0.33 -1.29
N ILE A 117 22.09 -1.00 -0.13
CA ILE A 117 22.22 -0.38 1.20
C ILE A 117 23.58 0.29 1.36
N LYS A 118 24.67 -0.34 0.91
CA LYS A 118 26.00 0.29 0.86
C LYS A 118 25.98 1.53 -0.03
N ASN A 119 25.35 1.45 -1.20
CA ASN A 119 25.20 2.57 -2.11
C ASN A 119 24.33 3.68 -1.51
N TRP A 120 23.26 3.36 -0.79
CA TRP A 120 22.42 4.32 -0.08
C TRP A 120 23.18 5.03 1.05
N ASN A 121 23.95 4.28 1.85
CA ASN A 121 24.80 4.85 2.91
C ASN A 121 25.97 5.68 2.34
N LYS A 122 26.50 5.29 1.18
CA LYS A 122 27.51 6.05 0.43
C LYS A 122 26.92 7.35 -0.13
N ARG A 123 25.72 7.29 -0.71
CA ARG A 123 24.92 8.46 -1.15
C ARG A 123 24.69 9.45 -0.01
N SER A 124 24.31 8.98 1.19
CA SER A 124 24.15 9.84 2.36
C SER A 124 25.45 10.53 2.82
N LYS A 125 26.63 9.96 2.52
CA LYS A 125 27.95 10.54 2.85
C LYS A 125 28.46 11.52 1.79
N GLU A 126 28.15 11.31 0.52
CA GLU A 126 28.53 12.20 -0.59
C GLU A 126 27.62 13.46 -0.66
N ASN A 127 26.44 13.41 -0.04
CA ASN A 127 25.45 14.52 0.02
C ASN A 127 25.87 15.73 0.91
N SER A 128 27.10 15.77 1.42
CA SER A 128 27.59 16.87 2.29
C SER A 128 28.18 18.05 1.53
N ASP A 129 28.50 17.91 0.23
CA ASP A 129 29.10 18.98 -0.55
C ASP A 129 28.03 19.70 -1.38
N LEU A 130 27.83 21.00 -1.11
CA LEU A 130 26.96 21.89 -1.91
C LEU A 130 27.42 21.89 -3.36
N MET A 131 26.63 21.26 -4.24
CA MET A 131 26.93 21.19 -5.66
C MET A 131 26.65 22.53 -6.35
N ASP A 132 27.69 23.19 -6.88
CA ASP A 132 27.53 24.44 -7.61
C ASP A 132 26.69 24.27 -8.90
N MET A 133 25.94 25.31 -9.29
CA MET A 133 25.01 25.32 -10.42
C MET A 133 25.68 24.93 -11.74
N LYS A 134 26.94 25.32 -11.95
CA LYS A 134 27.70 24.95 -13.15
C LYS A 134 27.99 23.44 -13.21
N HIS A 135 28.35 22.85 -12.08
CA HIS A 135 28.58 21.40 -11.99
C HIS A 135 27.28 20.62 -12.12
N LEU A 136 26.18 21.12 -11.53
CA LEU A 136 24.85 20.56 -11.71
C LEU A 136 24.42 20.58 -13.18
N LYS A 137 24.56 21.72 -13.89
CA LYS A 137 24.27 21.80 -15.33
C LYS A 137 24.99 20.69 -16.13
N GLN A 138 26.28 20.47 -15.85
CA GLN A 138 27.05 19.43 -16.54
C GLN A 138 26.55 18.01 -16.21
N LYS A 139 26.24 17.74 -14.94
CA LYS A 139 25.67 16.44 -14.55
C LYS A 139 24.30 16.18 -15.19
N ILE A 140 23.43 17.19 -15.22
CA ILE A 140 22.13 17.12 -15.90
C ILE A 140 22.34 16.76 -17.37
N LEU A 141 23.23 17.46 -18.07
CA LEU A 141 23.53 17.20 -19.48
C LEU A 141 24.00 15.76 -19.73
N ASN A 142 24.82 15.21 -18.83
CA ASN A 142 25.35 13.85 -18.96
C ASN A 142 24.29 12.74 -18.76
N HIS A 143 23.22 13.02 -17.99
CA HIS A 143 22.16 12.05 -17.68
C HIS A 143 20.88 12.26 -18.50
N LEU A 144 20.82 13.33 -19.30
CA LEU A 144 19.70 13.54 -20.22
C LEU A 144 19.72 12.47 -21.32
N PRO A 145 18.59 11.77 -21.55
CA PRO A 145 18.50 10.81 -22.63
C PRO A 145 18.53 11.53 -23.99
N PRO A 146 18.72 10.79 -25.10
CA PRO A 146 18.63 11.36 -26.45
C PRO A 146 17.35 12.17 -26.65
N ARG A 147 17.40 13.17 -27.55
CA ARG A 147 16.28 14.10 -27.73
C ARG A 147 14.97 13.38 -28.06
N ARG A 148 15.00 12.36 -28.93
CA ARG A 148 13.82 11.53 -29.26
C ARG A 148 13.26 10.84 -28.02
N VAL A 149 14.09 10.14 -27.26
CA VAL A 149 13.70 9.48 -25.99
C VAL A 149 13.05 10.47 -25.03
N THR A 150 13.65 11.65 -24.87
CA THR A 150 13.14 12.71 -24.00
C THR A 150 11.68 13.06 -24.31
N TRP A 151 11.36 13.31 -25.59
CA TRP A 151 10.01 13.68 -26.02
C TRP A 151 9.04 12.49 -25.99
N CYS A 152 9.50 11.28 -26.33
CA CYS A 152 8.69 10.06 -26.17
C CYS A 152 8.23 9.86 -24.72
N LEU A 153 9.13 10.06 -23.75
CA LEU A 153 8.82 9.96 -22.32
C LEU A 153 7.85 11.06 -21.87
N ILE A 154 7.99 12.30 -22.36
CA ILE A 154 7.04 13.38 -22.07
C ILE A 154 5.64 13.01 -22.57
N ASN A 155 5.51 12.56 -23.82
CA ASN A 155 4.24 12.16 -24.40
C ASN A 155 3.60 10.99 -23.63
N ARG A 156 4.43 10.01 -23.22
CA ARG A 156 3.96 8.87 -22.42
C ARG A 156 3.40 9.32 -21.06
N PHE A 157 4.04 10.29 -20.41
CA PHE A 157 3.58 10.83 -19.13
C PHE A 157 2.16 11.40 -19.25
N PHE A 158 1.94 12.32 -20.18
CA PHE A 158 0.64 12.97 -20.36
C PHE A 158 -0.45 12.00 -20.80
N ARG A 159 -0.08 10.88 -21.43
CA ARG A 159 -1.02 9.83 -21.83
C ARG A 159 -1.42 8.90 -20.68
N TYR A 160 -0.47 8.42 -19.88
CA TYR A 160 -0.71 7.30 -18.95
C TYR A 160 -0.54 7.65 -17.47
N VAL A 161 0.33 8.61 -17.13
CA VAL A 161 0.66 8.94 -15.72
C VAL A 161 -0.07 10.18 -15.23
N TYR A 162 -0.32 11.14 -16.12
CA TYR A 162 -0.99 12.40 -15.82
C TYR A 162 -2.30 12.24 -15.01
N PRO A 163 -3.18 11.24 -15.26
CA PRO A 163 -4.39 11.08 -14.46
C PRO A 163 -4.14 10.94 -12.95
N PHE A 164 -2.98 10.41 -12.56
CA PHE A 164 -2.59 10.21 -11.17
C PHE A 164 -1.82 11.42 -10.59
N ALA A 165 -1.29 12.30 -11.44
CA ALA A 165 -0.50 13.47 -11.05
C ALA A 165 -0.74 14.68 -11.99
N PRO A 166 -1.96 15.26 -12.03
CA PRO A 166 -2.38 16.26 -13.02
C PRO A 166 -1.99 17.69 -12.61
N PHE A 167 -0.70 17.92 -12.36
CA PHE A 167 -0.18 19.18 -11.81
C PHE A 167 0.43 20.10 -12.85
N LEU A 168 0.48 19.69 -14.12
CA LEU A 168 1.14 20.41 -15.21
C LEU A 168 0.18 20.63 -16.37
N ASP A 169 0.32 21.77 -17.05
CA ASP A 169 -0.26 22.00 -18.36
C ASP A 169 0.70 21.46 -19.42
N GLN A 170 0.18 20.63 -20.34
CA GLN A 170 1.00 19.96 -21.34
C GLN A 170 1.69 20.95 -22.26
N GLN A 171 0.94 21.91 -22.81
CA GLN A 171 1.49 22.87 -23.77
C GLN A 171 2.57 23.73 -23.10
N ASN A 172 2.29 24.29 -21.92
CA ASN A 172 3.24 25.12 -21.18
C ASN A 172 4.53 24.36 -20.82
N PHE A 173 4.40 23.08 -20.47
CA PHE A 173 5.55 22.24 -20.15
C PHE A 173 6.38 21.95 -21.41
N GLU A 174 5.75 21.57 -22.51
CA GLU A 174 6.43 21.32 -23.78
C GLU A 174 7.13 22.59 -24.32
N ASP A 175 6.50 23.76 -24.22
CA ASP A 175 7.10 25.03 -24.63
C ASP A 175 8.31 25.37 -23.75
N SER A 176 8.20 25.15 -22.44
CA SER A 176 9.33 25.31 -21.51
C SER A 176 10.48 24.36 -21.85
N MET A 177 10.20 23.10 -22.15
CA MET A 177 11.23 22.13 -22.52
C MET A 177 11.88 22.47 -23.86
N THR A 178 11.09 22.95 -24.83
CA THR A 178 11.59 23.44 -26.12
C THR A 178 12.57 24.60 -25.94
N ASN A 179 12.27 25.52 -25.03
CA ASN A 179 13.14 26.65 -24.73
C ASN A 179 14.45 26.23 -24.06
N ILE A 180 14.42 25.25 -23.14
CA ILE A 180 15.59 24.82 -22.38
C ILE A 180 16.49 23.86 -23.19
N LEU A 181 15.88 22.86 -23.84
CA LEU A 181 16.57 21.73 -24.52
C LEU A 181 16.78 21.97 -26.03
N GLY A 182 16.08 22.95 -26.61
CA GLY A 182 15.98 23.17 -28.05
C GLY A 182 14.71 22.55 -28.68
N GLY A 183 14.53 22.79 -29.99
CA GLY A 183 13.36 22.34 -30.75
C GLY A 183 13.07 20.84 -30.69
N LYS A 184 11.80 20.47 -30.91
CA LYS A 184 11.41 19.08 -31.16
C LYS A 184 12.18 18.52 -32.36
N PRO A 185 12.58 17.23 -32.35
CA PRO A 185 13.21 16.62 -33.51
C PRO A 185 12.23 16.68 -34.70
N PRO A 186 12.69 17.01 -35.93
CA PRO A 186 11.89 16.84 -37.13
C PRO A 186 11.38 15.40 -37.25
N ASP A 187 10.13 15.21 -37.71
CA ASP A 187 9.50 13.88 -37.83
C ASP A 187 10.33 12.90 -38.68
N ASP A 188 11.15 13.41 -39.61
CA ASP A 188 11.98 12.64 -40.55
C ASP A 188 13.44 12.45 -40.11
N THR A 189 13.82 12.77 -38.87
CA THR A 189 15.22 12.61 -38.42
C THR A 189 15.48 11.24 -37.77
N PRO A 190 16.22 10.32 -38.41
CA PRO A 190 16.57 9.01 -37.82
C PRO A 190 17.69 9.09 -36.78
N VAL A 191 18.17 10.27 -36.41
CA VAL A 191 19.41 10.44 -35.62
C VAL A 191 19.10 10.74 -34.16
N ASP A 192 19.65 9.90 -33.29
CA ASP A 192 19.72 10.05 -31.83
C ASP A 192 20.61 11.23 -31.43
N GLU A 193 20.14 12.46 -31.67
CA GLU A 193 20.89 13.64 -31.28
C GLU A 193 20.90 13.76 -29.75
N LYS A 194 22.08 13.57 -29.14
CA LYS A 194 22.30 13.96 -27.75
C LYS A 194 22.16 15.47 -27.61
N ILE A 195 21.47 15.89 -26.57
CA ILE A 195 21.37 17.30 -26.21
C ILE A 195 22.77 17.78 -25.81
N LYS A 196 23.29 18.81 -26.49
CA LYS A 196 24.67 19.29 -26.33
C LYS A 196 24.81 20.49 -25.39
N ASP A 197 23.76 21.26 -25.22
CA ASP A 197 23.75 22.43 -24.32
C ASP A 197 22.34 22.67 -23.78
N LEU A 198 22.26 23.38 -22.65
CA LEU A 198 21.02 23.77 -21.98
C LEU A 198 20.98 25.29 -21.83
N LYS A 199 19.88 25.89 -22.30
CA LYS A 199 19.60 27.31 -22.13
C LYS A 199 18.96 27.53 -20.76
N ILE A 200 19.78 27.96 -19.80
CA ILE A 200 19.37 28.19 -18.40
C ILE A 200 19.67 29.65 -18.07
N ASN A 201 18.64 30.44 -17.74
CA ASN A 201 18.73 31.87 -17.46
C ASN A 201 18.40 32.23 -16.00
N SER A 202 17.84 31.29 -15.25
CA SER A 202 17.22 31.45 -13.94
C SER A 202 17.25 30.14 -13.15
N LYS A 203 17.01 30.23 -11.84
CA LYS A 203 16.85 29.04 -10.99
C LYS A 203 15.60 28.23 -11.34
N GLU A 204 14.55 28.88 -11.88
CA GLU A 204 13.29 28.21 -12.21
C GLU A 204 13.44 27.17 -13.32
N GLU A 205 14.35 27.38 -14.28
CA GLU A 205 14.62 26.36 -15.30
C GLU A 205 15.27 25.10 -14.70
N PHE A 206 16.03 25.21 -13.60
CA PHE A 206 16.48 24.02 -12.86
C PHE A 206 15.30 23.28 -12.21
N ALA A 207 14.31 23.97 -11.64
CA ALA A 207 13.11 23.31 -11.13
C ALA A 207 12.36 22.57 -12.25
N LYS A 208 12.22 23.19 -13.43
CA LYS A 208 11.62 22.57 -14.61
C LYS A 208 12.41 21.37 -15.14
N LEU A 209 13.76 21.43 -15.10
CA LEU A 209 14.62 20.28 -15.42
C LEU A 209 14.49 19.15 -14.38
N GLY A 210 14.34 19.49 -13.09
CA GLY A 210 14.04 18.52 -12.05
C GLY A 210 12.69 17.82 -12.31
N LEU A 211 11.66 18.58 -12.71
CA LEU A 211 10.35 18.04 -13.08
C LEU A 211 10.47 17.07 -14.26
N LEU A 212 11.25 17.43 -15.27
CA LEU A 212 11.51 16.57 -16.43
C LEU A 212 12.08 15.21 -16.03
N PHE A 213 13.05 15.17 -15.11
CA PHE A 213 13.62 13.89 -14.67
C PHE A 213 12.64 13.01 -13.90
N VAL A 214 11.79 13.60 -13.04
CA VAL A 214 10.75 12.84 -12.36
C VAL A 214 9.72 12.31 -13.36
N ILE A 215 9.35 13.11 -14.36
CA ILE A 215 8.49 12.70 -15.48
C ILE A 215 9.11 11.56 -16.27
N HIS A 216 10.38 11.67 -16.66
CA HIS A 216 11.10 10.61 -17.39
C HIS A 216 11.06 9.29 -16.63
N ARG A 217 11.34 9.35 -15.33
CA ARG A 217 11.36 8.15 -14.50
C ARG A 217 9.96 7.54 -14.33
N PHE A 218 8.92 8.35 -14.09
CA PHE A 218 7.55 7.83 -14.05
C PHE A 218 7.10 7.22 -15.37
N SER A 219 7.38 7.89 -16.49
CA SER A 219 7.08 7.39 -17.82
C SER A 219 7.77 6.06 -18.08
N PHE A 220 9.03 5.94 -17.69
CA PHE A 220 9.75 4.68 -17.80
C PHE A 220 9.14 3.59 -16.90
N LEU A 221 8.82 3.89 -15.64
CA LEU A 221 8.19 2.93 -14.73
C LEU A 221 6.79 2.47 -15.16
N SER A 222 6.05 3.33 -15.86
CA SER A 222 4.73 2.99 -16.43
C SER A 222 4.79 1.97 -17.57
N MET A 223 5.99 1.61 -18.06
CA MET A 223 6.17 0.61 -19.12
C MET A 223 6.11 -0.83 -18.61
N PHE A 224 6.32 -1.05 -17.31
CA PHE A 224 6.50 -2.38 -16.75
C PHE A 224 5.27 -2.81 -15.97
N THR A 225 4.74 -4.00 -16.31
CA THR A 225 3.71 -4.68 -15.52
C THR A 225 4.37 -5.48 -14.38
N ASN A 226 3.56 -6.08 -13.51
CA ASN A 226 4.03 -7.00 -12.49
C ASN A 226 4.38 -8.40 -13.06
N ASN A 227 3.98 -8.71 -14.29
CA ASN A 227 4.26 -9.99 -14.93
C ASN A 227 5.64 -9.97 -15.62
N GLU A 228 6.61 -10.68 -15.04
CA GLU A 228 7.97 -10.77 -15.58
C GLU A 228 8.00 -11.38 -16.99
N GLN A 229 7.12 -12.34 -17.28
CA GLN A 229 7.06 -12.95 -18.62
C GLN A 229 6.55 -11.98 -19.67
N GLU A 230 5.54 -11.16 -19.37
CA GLU A 230 5.09 -10.11 -20.28
C GLU A 230 6.19 -9.09 -20.52
N ASN A 231 6.88 -8.66 -19.45
CA ASN A 231 8.00 -7.74 -19.57
C ASN A 231 9.13 -8.32 -20.44
N MET A 232 9.45 -9.62 -20.28
CA MET A 232 10.46 -10.35 -21.07
C MET A 232 9.98 -10.68 -22.50
N GLY A 233 8.69 -10.93 -22.68
CA GLY A 233 8.02 -11.12 -23.96
C GLY A 233 8.04 -9.84 -24.79
N LEU A 234 7.72 -8.71 -24.17
CA LEU A 234 7.85 -7.39 -24.77
C LEU A 234 9.30 -7.10 -25.18
N LEU A 235 10.27 -7.40 -24.31
CA LEU A 235 11.70 -7.33 -24.64
C LEU A 235 12.05 -8.20 -25.87
N SER A 236 11.63 -9.46 -25.90
CA SER A 236 11.96 -10.38 -27.00
C SER A 236 11.25 -10.07 -28.33
N SER A 237 10.03 -9.50 -28.29
CA SER A 237 9.30 -9.02 -29.48
C SER A 237 9.94 -7.79 -30.13
N VAL A 238 10.75 -7.03 -29.38
CA VAL A 238 11.57 -5.94 -29.91
C VAL A 238 12.78 -6.48 -30.67
N PHE A 239 13.29 -7.66 -30.30
CA PHE A 239 14.48 -8.28 -30.92
C PHE A 239 14.16 -9.24 -32.08
N ASN A 240 12.94 -9.76 -32.17
CA ASN A 240 12.52 -10.64 -33.26
C ASN A 240 11.30 -10.01 -33.95
N GLU A 241 11.39 -9.73 -35.26
CA GLU A 241 10.30 -9.24 -36.12
C GLU A 241 9.11 -10.24 -36.26
N VAL A 242 8.65 -10.83 -35.17
CA VAL A 242 7.56 -11.79 -35.14
C VAL A 242 6.39 -11.12 -34.44
N GLY A 243 5.43 -10.67 -35.24
CA GLY A 243 4.21 -10.02 -34.76
C GLY A 243 3.48 -10.91 -33.76
N TYR A 244 3.27 -10.37 -32.57
CA TYR A 244 2.30 -10.90 -31.62
C TYR A 244 0.89 -10.58 -32.14
N PRO A 245 -0.01 -11.55 -32.30
CA PRO A 245 -1.42 -11.26 -32.52
C PRO A 245 -2.01 -10.78 -31.19
N ASP A 246 -2.89 -9.79 -31.26
CA ASP A 246 -3.83 -9.35 -30.21
C ASP A 246 -3.44 -8.25 -29.20
N ILE A 247 -2.32 -7.55 -29.36
CA ILE A 247 -2.19 -6.19 -28.77
C ILE A 247 -2.52 -5.17 -29.86
N GLN A 248 -3.65 -4.47 -29.73
CA GLN A 248 -3.97 -3.28 -30.54
C GLN A 248 -3.05 -2.09 -30.19
N CYS A 249 -1.72 -2.23 -30.28
CA CYS A 249 -0.82 -1.08 -30.31
C CYS A 249 -0.46 -0.76 -31.75
N SER A 250 -0.52 0.52 -32.14
CA SER A 250 -0.08 0.95 -33.46
C SER A 250 1.39 0.59 -33.67
N LYS A 251 1.81 0.35 -34.91
CA LYS A 251 3.22 0.02 -35.24
C LYS A 251 4.24 1.02 -34.66
N ALA A 252 3.87 2.30 -34.60
CA ALA A 252 4.66 3.36 -33.96
C ALA A 252 4.77 3.24 -32.43
N CYS A 253 3.79 2.65 -31.75
CA CYS A 253 3.84 2.38 -30.30
C CYS A 253 4.89 1.31 -29.98
N VAL A 254 4.95 0.23 -30.76
CA VAL A 254 5.92 -0.87 -30.58
C VAL A 254 7.35 -0.41 -30.88
N GLU A 255 7.55 0.32 -31.99
CA GLU A 255 8.85 0.91 -32.35
C GLU A 255 9.34 1.91 -31.29
N ASN A 256 8.45 2.71 -30.70
CA ASN A 256 8.81 3.62 -29.61
C ASN A 256 9.05 2.88 -28.29
N PHE A 257 8.40 1.74 -28.04
CA PHE A 257 8.57 0.97 -26.80
C PHE A 257 9.93 0.28 -26.73
N GLY A 258 10.35 -0.42 -27.80
CA GLY A 258 11.67 -1.03 -27.89
C GLY A 258 12.80 -0.02 -27.73
N TYR A 259 12.67 1.11 -28.42
CA TYR A 259 13.63 2.21 -28.35
C TYR A 259 13.74 2.85 -26.95
N LEU A 260 12.64 2.92 -26.19
CA LEU A 260 12.66 3.39 -24.80
C LEU A 260 13.34 2.37 -23.86
N ILE A 261 13.20 1.07 -24.10
CA ILE A 261 13.85 0.04 -23.29
C ILE A 261 15.38 0.05 -23.49
N GLU A 262 15.84 0.24 -24.73
CA GLU A 262 17.27 0.39 -25.05
C GLU A 262 17.93 1.60 -24.38
N ASN A 263 17.12 2.56 -23.92
CA ASN A 263 17.56 3.78 -23.24
C ASN A 263 17.01 3.84 -21.81
N PRO A 264 17.44 2.94 -20.90
CA PRO A 264 16.87 2.86 -19.56
C PRO A 264 17.12 4.14 -18.75
N ILE A 265 16.09 4.60 -18.05
CA ILE A 265 16.18 5.78 -17.18
C ILE A 265 16.62 5.34 -15.79
N SER A 266 17.88 5.59 -15.44
CA SER A 266 18.47 5.30 -14.13
C SER A 266 17.73 6.03 -12.99
N VAL A 267 17.70 5.44 -11.80
CA VAL A 267 17.20 6.09 -10.56
C VAL A 267 17.97 7.37 -10.21
N GLU A 268 19.21 7.50 -10.68
CA GLU A 268 20.08 8.65 -10.42
C GLU A 268 19.49 9.99 -10.89
N VAL A 269 18.59 9.97 -11.88
CA VAL A 269 17.90 11.19 -12.34
C VAL A 269 17.03 11.81 -11.24
N ILE A 270 16.57 11.02 -10.27
CA ILE A 270 15.80 11.50 -9.11
C ILE A 270 16.70 12.24 -8.14
N GLU A 271 17.95 11.82 -7.96
CA GLU A 271 18.92 12.58 -7.17
C GLU A 271 19.24 13.91 -7.84
N LEU A 272 19.37 13.95 -9.17
CA LEU A 272 19.51 15.21 -9.91
C LEU A 272 18.31 16.12 -9.72
N ALA A 273 17.09 15.58 -9.73
CA ALA A 273 15.89 16.34 -9.41
C ALA A 273 15.89 16.89 -7.96
N ARG A 274 16.39 16.12 -6.98
CA ARG A 274 16.60 16.60 -5.60
C ARG A 274 17.65 17.72 -5.53
N TYR A 275 18.75 17.62 -6.26
CA TYR A 275 19.74 18.71 -6.36
C TYR A 275 19.16 19.98 -7.00
N CYS A 276 18.31 19.85 -8.03
CA CYS A 276 17.59 20.98 -8.60
C CYS A 276 16.68 21.66 -7.56
N LEU A 277 16.01 20.87 -6.71
CA LEU A 277 15.18 21.40 -5.62
C LEU A 277 16.01 22.11 -4.54
N HIS A 278 17.21 21.59 -4.19
CA HIS A 278 18.09 22.20 -3.19
C HIS A 278 18.60 23.60 -3.56
N LEU A 279 18.45 24.04 -4.82
CA LEU A 279 18.73 25.43 -5.22
C LEU A 279 17.72 26.44 -4.63
N PHE A 280 16.59 25.95 -4.14
CA PHE A 280 15.51 26.72 -3.54
C PHE A 280 15.55 26.55 -2.02
N PRO A 281 15.93 27.59 -1.26
CA PRO A 281 16.03 27.48 0.18
C PRO A 281 14.65 27.38 0.83
N LEU A 282 14.54 26.57 1.89
CA LEU A 282 13.24 26.22 2.46
C LEU A 282 12.49 27.41 3.12
N ASN A 283 13.20 28.50 3.38
CA ASN A 283 12.72 29.68 4.09
C ASN A 283 12.40 30.88 3.17
N ALA A 284 12.35 30.67 1.85
CA ALA A 284 12.06 31.72 0.88
C ALA A 284 10.69 31.54 0.21
N ALA A 285 10.24 32.58 -0.51
CA ALA A 285 9.07 32.47 -1.37
C ALA A 285 9.32 31.47 -2.50
N TYR A 286 8.39 30.54 -2.67
CA TYR A 286 8.51 29.46 -3.66
C TYR A 286 7.77 29.82 -4.94
N SER A 287 8.46 29.62 -6.07
CA SER A 287 7.81 29.61 -7.37
C SER A 287 6.96 28.35 -7.54
N LEU A 288 5.91 28.43 -8.35
CA LEU A 288 5.03 27.29 -8.62
C LEU A 288 5.81 26.07 -9.17
N PRO A 289 6.81 26.21 -10.07
CA PRO A 289 7.63 25.08 -10.52
C PRO A 289 8.41 24.41 -9.39
N ALA A 290 8.91 25.16 -8.41
CA ALA A 290 9.63 24.58 -7.26
C ALA A 290 8.68 23.79 -6.34
N LEU A 291 7.47 24.32 -6.10
CA LEU A 291 6.41 23.61 -5.37
C LEU A 291 5.98 22.33 -6.11
N GLN A 292 5.74 22.43 -7.42
CA GLN A 292 5.41 21.28 -8.25
C GLN A 292 6.52 20.24 -8.22
N LEU A 293 7.79 20.64 -8.30
CA LEU A 293 8.93 19.71 -8.21
C LEU A 293 8.95 18.97 -6.88
N MET A 294 8.83 19.68 -5.76
CA MET A 294 8.76 19.07 -4.43
C MET A 294 7.57 18.09 -4.34
N PHE A 295 6.41 18.47 -4.89
CA PHE A 295 5.24 17.61 -4.86
C PHE A 295 5.39 16.37 -5.76
N TYR A 296 5.96 16.50 -6.96
CA TYR A 296 6.26 15.36 -7.82
C TYR A 296 7.28 14.41 -7.20
N LEU A 297 8.33 14.92 -6.55
CA LEU A 297 9.27 14.11 -5.78
C LEU A 297 8.57 13.38 -4.63
N ARG A 298 7.62 14.03 -3.96
CA ARG A 298 6.82 13.39 -2.91
C ARG A 298 5.93 12.28 -3.46
N VAL A 299 5.25 12.53 -4.59
CA VAL A 299 4.45 11.52 -5.29
C VAL A 299 5.34 10.38 -5.79
N TYR A 300 6.56 10.68 -6.21
CA TYR A 300 7.55 9.69 -6.61
C TYR A 300 7.92 8.77 -5.46
N ASN A 301 8.31 9.32 -4.31
CA ASN A 301 8.65 8.54 -3.13
C ASN A 301 7.49 7.64 -2.64
N ARG A 302 6.24 7.95 -3.05
CA ARG A 302 5.07 7.13 -2.72
C ARG A 302 4.90 5.90 -3.62
N PHE A 303 5.22 6.03 -4.91
CA PHE A 303 4.89 5.03 -5.94
C PHE A 303 6.10 4.32 -6.54
N ALA A 304 7.30 4.89 -6.39
CA ALA A 304 8.51 4.31 -6.94
C ALA A 304 8.77 2.92 -6.33
N PRO A 305 9.27 1.94 -7.10
CA PRO A 305 9.64 0.64 -6.54
C PRO A 305 10.89 0.65 -5.65
N GLU A 306 11.86 1.51 -5.96
CA GLU A 306 13.12 1.67 -5.21
C GLU A 306 12.98 2.45 -3.90
N ASP A 307 11.90 3.20 -3.76
CA ASP A 307 11.66 4.13 -2.66
C ASP A 307 10.27 3.85 -2.08
N GLY A 308 9.93 4.41 -0.93
CA GLY A 308 8.63 4.19 -0.34
C GLY A 308 8.43 5.03 0.89
N ASP A 309 7.16 5.22 1.29
CA ASP A 309 6.81 5.89 2.54
C ASP A 309 7.31 5.11 3.80
N GLY A 310 7.99 3.98 3.59
CA GLY A 310 8.39 3.04 4.62
C GLY A 310 7.19 2.37 5.27
N ALA A 311 7.45 1.52 6.25
CA ALA A 311 6.38 0.78 6.89
C ALA A 311 5.39 1.67 7.65
N ASP A 312 5.86 2.81 8.18
CA ASP A 312 5.08 3.69 9.07
C ASP A 312 4.74 5.06 8.49
N GLY A 313 5.19 5.41 7.28
CA GLY A 313 4.93 6.74 6.72
C GLY A 313 5.71 7.89 7.38
N GLY A 314 6.68 7.63 8.25
CA GLY A 314 7.33 8.67 9.05
C GLY A 314 7.97 9.80 8.22
N ASP A 315 8.72 9.46 7.18
CA ASP A 315 9.39 10.45 6.32
C ASP A 315 8.39 11.20 5.41
N ALA A 316 7.25 10.56 5.11
CA ALA A 316 6.16 11.15 4.36
C ALA A 316 5.45 12.26 5.12
N GLN A 317 5.31 12.14 6.45
CA GLN A 317 4.63 13.15 7.28
C GLN A 317 5.33 14.50 7.19
N MET A 318 6.66 14.52 7.36
CA MET A 318 7.45 15.75 7.31
C MET A 318 7.41 16.38 5.92
N SER A 319 7.58 15.57 4.88
CA SER A 319 7.57 16.04 3.50
C SER A 319 6.23 16.65 3.11
N ASN A 320 5.11 16.02 3.50
CA ASN A 320 3.78 16.57 3.27
C ASN A 320 3.57 17.89 4.00
N ALA A 321 4.00 18.00 5.27
CA ALA A 321 3.85 19.22 6.06
C ALA A 321 4.58 20.39 5.39
N VAL A 322 5.80 20.17 4.87
CA VAL A 322 6.55 21.18 4.11
C VAL A 322 5.78 21.61 2.85
N ILE A 323 5.25 20.66 2.07
CA ILE A 323 4.45 20.97 0.86
C ILE A 323 3.19 21.77 1.20
N VAL A 324 2.50 21.44 2.29
CA VAL A 324 1.34 22.18 2.78
C VAL A 324 1.71 23.63 3.11
N GLN A 325 2.82 23.84 3.82
CA GLN A 325 3.29 25.19 4.13
C GLN A 325 3.73 25.97 2.88
N MET A 326 4.40 25.31 1.93
CA MET A 326 4.70 25.90 0.62
C MET A 326 3.42 26.31 -0.11
N ALA A 327 2.38 25.46 -0.12
CA ALA A 327 1.12 25.73 -0.78
C ALA A 327 0.35 26.90 -0.14
N TYR A 328 0.36 27.01 1.20
CA TYR A 328 -0.17 28.18 1.90
C TYR A 328 0.60 29.44 1.53
N HIS A 329 1.93 29.37 1.51
CA HIS A 329 2.77 30.51 1.18
C HIS A 329 2.59 30.99 -0.28
N SER A 330 2.45 30.05 -1.23
CA SER A 330 2.19 30.35 -2.64
C SER A 330 0.73 30.73 -2.93
N GLY A 331 -0.15 30.75 -1.93
CA GLY A 331 -1.55 31.15 -2.09
C GLY A 331 -2.44 30.14 -2.83
N LEU A 332 -2.02 28.86 -2.93
CA LEU A 332 -2.82 27.81 -3.59
C LEU A 332 -4.11 27.47 -2.82
N ASN A 333 -4.15 27.78 -1.53
CA ASN A 333 -5.32 27.70 -0.67
C ASN A 333 -6.35 28.81 -0.94
N ARG A 334 -6.01 29.79 -1.78
CA ARG A 334 -6.87 30.91 -2.13
C ARG A 334 -7.43 30.73 -3.53
N GLU A 335 -8.74 30.94 -3.68
CA GLU A 335 -9.39 30.86 -4.99
C GLU A 335 -8.77 31.89 -5.96
N PRO A 336 -8.12 31.43 -7.06
CA PRO A 336 -7.40 32.33 -7.97
C PRO A 336 -8.26 33.45 -8.55
N SER A 337 -9.54 33.16 -8.82
CA SER A 337 -10.48 34.14 -9.38
C SER A 337 -10.85 35.31 -8.45
N LYS A 338 -10.30 35.37 -7.23
CA LYS A 338 -10.58 36.43 -6.26
C LYS A 338 -9.50 37.50 -6.17
N TYR A 339 -8.31 37.26 -6.74
CA TYR A 339 -7.16 38.16 -6.60
C TYR A 339 -6.33 38.33 -7.89
N SER A 340 -6.61 37.56 -8.96
CA SER A 340 -6.11 37.92 -10.29
C SER A 340 -6.94 39.08 -10.83
N GLU A 341 -6.30 40.22 -11.10
CA GLU A 341 -6.94 41.35 -11.80
C GLU A 341 -7.38 40.92 -13.23
N ASP A 342 -6.72 39.90 -13.80
CA ASP A 342 -6.98 39.31 -15.12
C ASP A 342 -7.70 37.95 -15.05
N ASN A 343 -8.97 37.95 -14.62
CA ASN A 343 -9.72 36.73 -14.28
C ASN A 343 -9.91 35.69 -15.42
N ASP A 344 -9.70 36.05 -16.69
CA ASP A 344 -9.95 35.18 -17.85
C ASP A 344 -8.70 34.83 -18.69
N GLU A 345 -7.58 35.54 -18.56
CA GLU A 345 -6.40 35.33 -19.42
C GLU A 345 -5.64 34.04 -19.05
N ASP A 346 -5.68 33.62 -17.78
CA ASP A 346 -4.92 32.49 -17.24
C ASP A 346 -5.81 31.31 -16.76
N ALA A 347 -6.91 31.04 -17.48
CA ALA A 347 -7.89 30.01 -17.09
C ALA A 347 -7.27 28.61 -16.83
N LYS A 348 -6.28 28.22 -17.64
CA LYS A 348 -5.54 26.95 -17.49
C LYS A 348 -4.66 26.93 -16.23
N LEU A 349 -3.92 28.01 -15.99
CA LEU A 349 -3.09 28.14 -14.79
C LEU A 349 -3.93 28.10 -13.51
N ASN A 350 -5.07 28.78 -13.53
CA ASN A 350 -6.03 28.76 -12.42
C ASN A 350 -6.56 27.33 -12.17
N HIS A 351 -6.83 26.57 -13.23
CA HIS A 351 -7.22 25.17 -13.09
C HIS A 351 -6.11 24.30 -12.52
N ILE A 352 -4.86 24.45 -12.98
CA ILE A 352 -3.69 23.77 -12.40
C ILE A 352 -3.55 24.08 -10.91
N LYS A 353 -3.64 25.35 -10.50
CA LYS A 353 -3.59 25.74 -9.08
C LYS A 353 -4.65 25.03 -8.24
N ARG A 354 -5.91 24.97 -8.73
CA ARG A 354 -7.00 24.24 -8.05
C ARG A 354 -6.70 22.75 -7.95
N LYS A 355 -6.27 22.10 -9.03
CA LYS A 355 -5.92 20.66 -9.02
C LYS A 355 -4.76 20.38 -8.06
N THR A 356 -3.68 21.15 -8.14
CA THR A 356 -2.53 21.01 -7.23
C THR A 356 -2.97 21.14 -5.77
N TRP A 357 -3.78 22.14 -5.42
CA TRP A 357 -4.30 22.31 -4.06
C TRP A 357 -5.07 21.07 -3.57
N TYR A 358 -6.06 20.60 -4.35
CA TYR A 358 -6.89 19.48 -3.91
C TYR A 358 -6.16 18.14 -3.88
N PHE A 359 -5.18 17.92 -4.76
CA PHE A 359 -4.32 16.73 -4.68
C PHE A 359 -3.39 16.77 -3.46
N ILE A 360 -2.95 17.95 -3.00
CA ILE A 360 -2.24 18.09 -1.71
C ILE A 360 -3.19 17.75 -0.56
N VAL A 361 -4.44 18.23 -0.60
CA VAL A 361 -5.47 17.88 0.39
C VAL A 361 -5.67 16.36 0.48
N PHE A 362 -5.71 15.67 -0.66
CA PHE A 362 -5.86 14.21 -0.67
C PHE A 362 -4.60 13.46 -0.26
N ALA A 363 -3.41 13.97 -0.58
CA ALA A 363 -2.16 13.38 -0.13
C ALA A 363 -2.09 13.39 1.42
N GLU A 364 -2.53 14.47 2.05
CA GLU A 364 -2.64 14.61 3.51
C GLU A 364 -3.71 13.71 4.10
N LEU A 365 -4.91 13.68 3.51
CA LEU A 365 -6.00 12.82 3.97
C LEU A 365 -5.61 11.34 3.89
N TYR A 366 -5.04 10.92 2.74
CA TYR A 366 -4.51 9.58 2.54
C TYR A 366 -3.51 9.20 3.62
N HIS A 367 -2.52 10.06 3.86
CA HIS A 367 -1.51 9.81 4.87
C HIS A 367 -2.12 9.66 6.27
N SER A 368 -3.12 10.48 6.59
CA SER A 368 -3.81 10.48 7.89
C SER A 368 -4.61 9.19 8.11
N TYR A 369 -5.42 8.74 7.16
CA TYR A 369 -6.18 7.49 7.34
C TYR A 369 -5.35 6.22 7.10
N THR A 370 -4.22 6.29 6.38
CA THR A 370 -3.33 5.14 6.21
C THR A 370 -2.51 4.88 7.47
N PHE A 371 -1.95 5.91 8.12
CA PHE A 371 -1.01 5.74 9.23
C PHE A 371 -1.50 6.26 10.58
N GLY A 372 -2.57 7.06 10.62
CA GLY A 372 -3.08 7.67 11.84
C GLY A 372 -2.30 8.92 12.24
N ASN A 373 -1.75 9.65 11.28
CA ASN A 373 -1.01 10.87 11.58
C ASN A 373 -1.96 12.07 11.56
N PRO A 374 -1.75 13.09 12.41
CA PRO A 374 -2.53 14.32 12.37
C PRO A 374 -2.26 15.07 11.07
N SER A 375 -3.32 15.63 10.47
CA SER A 375 -3.18 16.48 9.28
C SER A 375 -2.60 17.84 9.65
N SER A 376 -1.72 18.36 8.79
CA SER A 376 -1.20 19.72 8.90
C SER A 376 -2.14 20.77 8.27
N LEU A 377 -3.22 20.32 7.61
CA LEU A 377 -4.17 21.18 6.94
C LEU A 377 -5.27 21.66 7.90
N SER A 378 -5.63 22.93 7.75
CA SER A 378 -6.77 23.53 8.44
C SER A 378 -7.97 23.64 7.50
N SER A 379 -9.10 23.03 7.88
CA SER A 379 -10.33 23.01 7.09
C SER A 379 -10.97 24.40 6.90
N ILE A 380 -10.59 25.38 7.74
CA ILE A 380 -11.10 26.75 7.68
C ILE A 380 -10.17 27.70 6.91
N SER A 381 -9.00 27.23 6.48
CA SER A 381 -7.92 28.08 5.97
C SER A 381 -7.80 28.07 4.44
N TYR A 382 -8.83 27.62 3.72
CA TYR A 382 -8.84 27.65 2.26
C TYR A 382 -10.22 27.95 1.70
N ASP A 383 -10.26 28.65 0.57
CA ASP A 383 -11.49 28.98 -0.18
C ASP A 383 -11.42 28.62 -1.67
N THR A 384 -10.37 27.89 -2.07
CA THR A 384 -10.19 27.32 -3.42
C THR A 384 -11.40 26.51 -3.85
N LYS A 385 -11.95 26.80 -5.03
CA LYS A 385 -13.08 26.06 -5.60
C LYS A 385 -12.63 24.68 -6.07
N ILE A 386 -13.54 23.72 -5.96
CA ILE A 386 -13.36 22.38 -6.53
C ILE A 386 -13.05 22.51 -8.03
N PRO A 387 -12.02 21.81 -8.57
CA PRO A 387 -11.74 21.76 -9.99
C PRO A 387 -12.97 21.43 -10.84
N PHE A 388 -13.07 22.08 -11.99
CA PHE A 388 -14.15 21.94 -12.96
C PHE A 388 -13.57 22.11 -14.37
N VAL A 389 -14.13 21.40 -15.36
CA VAL A 389 -13.69 21.50 -16.76
C VAL A 389 -14.61 22.46 -17.52
N ASN A 390 -14.02 23.29 -18.38
CA ASN A 390 -14.71 24.13 -19.35
C ASN A 390 -13.90 24.21 -20.66
N SER A 391 -14.45 24.89 -21.67
CA SER A 391 -13.84 24.98 -23.00
C SER A 391 -12.46 25.66 -23.05
N LYS A 392 -12.07 26.40 -22.01
CA LYS A 392 -10.83 27.22 -21.98
C LYS A 392 -9.78 26.72 -20.99
N ASN A 393 -10.11 25.83 -20.06
CA ASN A 393 -9.25 25.52 -18.91
C ASN A 393 -8.65 24.10 -18.93
N SER A 394 -8.91 23.30 -19.97
CA SER A 394 -8.30 21.98 -20.10
C SER A 394 -6.77 22.10 -20.15
N SER A 395 -6.10 21.35 -19.28
CA SER A 395 -4.62 21.34 -19.17
C SER A 395 -3.95 20.40 -20.17
N ILE A 396 -4.74 19.54 -20.82
CA ILE A 396 -4.29 18.60 -21.85
C ILE A 396 -5.22 18.70 -23.08
N PRO A 397 -4.75 18.33 -24.29
CA PRO A 397 -5.60 18.30 -25.49
C PRO A 397 -6.74 17.30 -25.39
N ASN A 398 -6.54 16.17 -24.69
CA ASN A 398 -7.58 15.17 -24.48
C ASN A 398 -8.50 15.58 -23.33
N VAL A 399 -9.59 16.28 -23.66
CA VAL A 399 -10.58 16.79 -22.69
C VAL A 399 -11.29 15.67 -21.93
N GLU A 400 -11.52 14.50 -22.55
CA GLU A 400 -12.19 13.37 -21.90
C GLU A 400 -11.40 12.85 -20.69
N VAL A 401 -10.08 12.75 -20.82
CA VAL A 401 -9.19 12.36 -19.71
C VAL A 401 -9.22 13.41 -18.60
N GLU A 402 -9.24 14.70 -18.95
CA GLU A 402 -9.35 15.79 -17.99
C GLU A 402 -10.68 15.75 -17.21
N GLU A 403 -11.80 15.50 -17.89
CA GLU A 403 -13.13 15.36 -17.27
C GLU A 403 -13.17 14.16 -16.32
N LYS A 404 -12.59 13.02 -16.71
CA LYS A 404 -12.45 11.83 -15.86
C LYS A 404 -11.66 12.12 -14.59
N VAL A 405 -10.52 12.82 -14.69
CA VAL A 405 -9.70 13.23 -13.53
C VAL A 405 -10.50 14.10 -12.56
N VAL A 406 -11.23 15.09 -13.08
CA VAL A 406 -12.03 16.00 -12.25
C VAL A 406 -13.23 15.27 -11.62
N SER A 407 -13.88 14.36 -12.35
CA SER A 407 -14.98 13.54 -11.83
C SER A 407 -14.54 12.67 -10.64
N ASN A 408 -13.38 12.00 -10.76
CA ASN A 408 -12.82 11.20 -9.67
C ASN A 408 -12.50 12.04 -8.44
N LEU A 409 -11.93 13.22 -8.65
CA LEU A 409 -11.64 14.18 -7.58
C LEU A 409 -12.93 14.57 -6.83
N GLN A 410 -14.01 14.83 -7.55
CA GLN A 410 -15.31 15.17 -6.96
C GLN A 410 -15.93 14.00 -6.18
N THR A 411 -15.79 12.77 -6.68
CA THR A 411 -16.22 11.57 -5.95
C THR A 411 -15.45 11.43 -4.64
N PHE A 412 -14.11 11.51 -4.68
CA PHE A 412 -13.28 11.35 -3.49
C PHE A 412 -13.55 12.45 -2.44
N LEU A 413 -13.90 13.68 -2.86
CA LEU A 413 -14.28 14.76 -1.95
C LEU A 413 -15.49 14.43 -1.06
N LYS A 414 -16.41 13.59 -1.52
CA LYS A 414 -17.57 13.15 -0.72
C LYS A 414 -17.14 12.43 0.56
N PHE A 415 -15.98 11.79 0.55
CA PHE A 415 -15.43 11.05 1.69
C PHE A 415 -14.59 11.91 2.65
N LYS A 416 -14.18 13.12 2.24
CA LYS A 416 -13.26 13.94 3.03
C LYS A 416 -13.81 14.25 4.42
N GLU A 417 -15.01 14.82 4.50
CA GLU A 417 -15.59 15.23 5.77
C GLU A 417 -15.91 14.04 6.70
N PRO A 418 -16.54 12.95 6.22
CA PRO A 418 -16.74 11.74 7.03
C PRO A 418 -15.44 11.15 7.58
N ILE A 419 -14.38 11.05 6.76
CA ILE A 419 -13.08 10.54 7.21
C ILE A 419 -12.47 11.49 8.25
N ASP A 420 -12.51 12.81 8.02
CA ASP A 420 -11.99 13.80 8.98
C ASP A 420 -12.68 13.72 10.35
N LYS A 421 -14.00 13.44 10.40
CA LYS A 421 -14.74 13.27 11.65
C LYS A 421 -14.21 12.08 12.46
N VAL A 422 -14.07 10.92 11.82
CA VAL A 422 -13.50 9.72 12.46
C VAL A 422 -12.05 9.96 12.88
N LEU A 423 -11.23 10.58 12.02
CA LEU A 423 -9.83 10.88 12.34
C LEU A 423 -9.69 11.79 13.56
N LYS A 424 -10.47 12.87 13.66
CA LYS A 424 -10.44 13.77 14.83
C LYS A 424 -10.74 13.05 16.14
N GLN A 425 -11.59 12.03 16.10
CA GLN A 425 -11.91 11.22 17.27
C GLN A 425 -10.78 10.23 17.62
N ILE A 426 -10.26 9.48 16.64
CA ILE A 426 -9.24 8.46 16.93
C ILE A 426 -7.86 9.06 17.23
N LEU A 427 -7.57 10.28 16.77
CA LEU A 427 -6.29 10.96 16.96
C LEU A 427 -6.24 11.82 18.24
N ASN A 428 -7.28 11.77 19.07
CA ASN A 428 -7.32 12.49 20.33
C ASN A 428 -6.47 11.78 21.40
N ILE A 429 -5.28 12.32 21.69
CA ILE A 429 -4.30 11.72 22.60
C ILE A 429 -4.76 11.79 24.07
N ASP A 430 -5.20 12.97 24.51
CA ASP A 430 -5.58 13.22 25.90
C ASP A 430 -7.06 12.90 26.16
N GLY A 431 -7.92 13.07 25.14
CA GLY A 431 -9.35 12.98 25.29
C GLY A 431 -9.88 11.56 25.13
N LYS A 432 -10.59 11.09 26.16
CA LYS A 432 -11.50 9.96 26.06
C LYS A 432 -12.68 10.35 25.18
N VAL A 433 -12.84 9.70 24.04
CA VAL A 433 -13.96 9.96 23.12
C VAL A 433 -15.09 9.00 23.43
N LYS A 434 -16.33 9.49 23.38
CA LYS A 434 -17.50 8.62 23.56
C LYS A 434 -17.58 7.61 22.43
N LEU A 435 -17.69 6.34 22.80
CA LEU A 435 -17.64 5.25 21.85
C LEU A 435 -18.87 5.25 20.92
N ILE A 436 -20.02 5.69 21.42
CA ILE A 436 -21.23 5.87 20.60
C ILE A 436 -21.00 6.86 19.44
N GLU A 437 -20.32 7.98 19.69
CA GLU A 437 -20.03 8.99 18.65
C GLU A 437 -19.03 8.46 17.61
N VAL A 438 -18.09 7.61 18.02
CA VAL A 438 -17.15 6.94 17.09
C VAL A 438 -17.92 5.93 16.24
N SER A 439 -18.76 5.12 16.87
CA SER A 439 -19.57 4.10 16.20
C SER A 439 -20.54 4.69 15.18
N GLU A 440 -21.24 5.78 15.51
CA GLU A 440 -22.16 6.47 14.59
C GLU A 440 -21.44 7.02 13.36
N ASN A 441 -20.34 7.78 13.57
CA ASN A 441 -19.55 8.30 12.45
C ASN A 441 -18.94 7.20 11.59
N LEU A 442 -18.53 6.08 12.21
CA LEU A 442 -18.00 4.92 11.50
C LEU A 442 -19.09 4.21 10.68
N SER A 443 -20.29 4.06 11.25
CA SER A 443 -21.45 3.51 10.56
C SER A 443 -21.87 4.35 9.36
N ASP A 444 -21.87 5.68 9.49
CA ASP A 444 -22.17 6.60 8.39
C ASP A 444 -21.12 6.49 7.28
N LEU A 445 -19.83 6.44 7.65
CA LEU A 445 -18.73 6.29 6.69
C LEU A 445 -18.79 4.94 5.96
N GLU A 446 -19.06 3.84 6.66
CA GLU A 446 -19.25 2.52 6.07
C GLU A 446 -20.43 2.49 5.09
N THR A 447 -21.56 3.07 5.49
CA THR A 447 -22.75 3.14 4.64
C THR A 447 -22.48 3.95 3.40
N LEU A 448 -21.79 5.10 3.52
CA LEU A 448 -21.40 5.93 2.37
C LEU A 448 -20.46 5.17 1.42
N PHE A 449 -19.43 4.52 1.97
CA PHE A 449 -18.47 3.71 1.21
C PHE A 449 -19.20 2.63 0.40
N PHE A 450 -20.12 1.94 1.05
CA PHE A 450 -20.86 0.85 0.46
C PHE A 450 -21.95 1.29 -0.54
N VAL A 451 -22.63 2.43 -0.30
CA VAL A 451 -23.60 3.01 -1.23
C VAL A 451 -22.92 3.54 -2.49
N ILE A 452 -21.79 4.23 -2.35
CA ILE A 452 -21.04 4.74 -3.49
C ILE A 452 -20.48 3.58 -4.32
N ASP A 453 -19.93 2.55 -3.69
CA ASP A 453 -19.49 1.34 -4.38
C ASP A 453 -20.64 0.61 -5.10
N LYS A 454 -21.82 0.53 -4.47
CA LYS A 454 -23.04 0.02 -5.12
C LYS A 454 -23.52 0.89 -6.29
N THR A 455 -23.34 2.20 -6.22
CA THR A 455 -23.71 3.09 -7.33
C THR A 455 -22.75 2.91 -8.52
N PHE A 456 -21.47 2.62 -8.24
CA PHE A 456 -20.49 2.21 -9.25
C PHE A 456 -20.81 0.83 -9.84
N ALA A 457 -21.37 -0.07 -9.04
CA ALA A 457 -21.91 -1.36 -9.45
C ALA A 457 -23.19 -1.23 -10.32
N ASP A 458 -24.16 -0.40 -9.94
CA ASP A 458 -25.47 -0.33 -10.61
C ASP A 458 -25.44 0.43 -11.95
N GLN A 459 -24.47 1.32 -12.17
CA GLN A 459 -24.26 1.96 -13.49
C GLN A 459 -23.65 1.01 -14.54
N ASN A 460 -23.24 -0.20 -14.13
CA ASN A 460 -22.84 -1.30 -14.99
C ASN A 460 -23.39 -2.60 -14.38
N PRO A 461 -24.59 -3.09 -14.72
CA PRO A 461 -25.28 -4.19 -14.04
C PRO A 461 -24.58 -5.58 -14.11
N GLN A 462 -23.34 -5.62 -14.61
CA GLN A 462 -22.41 -6.74 -14.55
C GLN A 462 -21.46 -6.66 -13.33
N ILE A 463 -21.21 -5.44 -12.82
CA ILE A 463 -20.29 -5.15 -11.73
C ILE A 463 -21.05 -5.33 -10.41
N GLY A 464 -21.21 -6.57 -9.95
CA GLY A 464 -21.44 -6.82 -8.53
C GLY A 464 -20.19 -6.49 -7.72
N PHE A 465 -20.10 -7.01 -6.50
CA PHE A 465 -18.91 -7.01 -5.63
C PHE A 465 -17.71 -7.80 -6.22
N ASP A 466 -17.57 -7.79 -7.53
CA ASP A 466 -16.73 -8.68 -8.28
C ASP A 466 -15.47 -7.94 -8.77
N LEU A 467 -14.42 -8.04 -7.95
CA LEU A 467 -13.06 -7.69 -8.33
C LEU A 467 -12.61 -8.44 -9.61
N SER A 468 -13.32 -9.49 -10.06
CA SER A 468 -13.08 -10.15 -11.34
C SER A 468 -13.36 -9.26 -12.56
N GLN A 469 -14.35 -8.36 -12.47
CA GLN A 469 -14.70 -7.47 -13.57
C GLN A 469 -14.05 -6.09 -13.47
N LYS A 470 -13.67 -5.67 -12.25
CA LYS A 470 -12.94 -4.41 -12.00
C LYS A 470 -11.51 -4.41 -12.55
N ILE A 471 -10.97 -5.56 -13.00
CA ILE A 471 -9.56 -5.70 -13.41
C ILE A 471 -9.40 -5.83 -14.94
N VAL A 472 -10.48 -5.83 -15.71
CA VAL A 472 -10.44 -5.97 -17.17
C VAL A 472 -10.67 -4.61 -17.87
N THR A 473 -9.65 -3.75 -17.97
CA THR A 473 -9.40 -2.72 -19.04
C THR A 473 -8.32 -1.70 -18.63
N ASP A 474 -7.62 -1.12 -19.62
CA ASP A 474 -6.62 -0.01 -19.58
C ASP A 474 -7.02 1.30 -18.84
N ASP A 475 -8.13 1.31 -18.09
CA ASP A 475 -8.75 2.52 -17.55
C ASP A 475 -8.12 2.95 -16.22
N CYS A 476 -7.52 4.14 -16.22
CA CYS A 476 -7.01 4.81 -15.01
C CYS A 476 -8.04 4.91 -13.86
N MET A 477 -9.34 4.90 -14.20
CA MET A 477 -10.44 4.95 -13.24
C MET A 477 -10.46 3.71 -12.33
N LYS A 478 -10.32 2.52 -12.92
CA LYS A 478 -10.33 1.25 -12.17
C LYS A 478 -9.15 1.14 -11.20
N ILE A 479 -7.98 1.68 -11.58
CA ILE A 479 -6.82 1.78 -10.68
C ILE A 479 -7.14 2.68 -9.47
N HIS A 480 -7.76 3.84 -9.70
CA HIS A 480 -8.16 4.75 -8.62
C HIS A 480 -9.17 4.09 -7.67
N ASP A 481 -10.18 3.42 -8.21
CA ASP A 481 -11.23 2.78 -7.42
C ASP A 481 -10.69 1.60 -6.61
N THR A 482 -9.88 0.74 -7.22
CA THR A 482 -9.23 -0.39 -6.53
C THR A 482 -8.32 0.11 -5.41
N LYS A 483 -7.51 1.14 -5.69
CA LYS A 483 -6.63 1.75 -4.70
C LYS A 483 -7.43 2.36 -3.53
N PHE A 484 -8.53 3.05 -3.82
CA PHE A 484 -9.39 3.63 -2.80
C PHE A 484 -10.05 2.55 -1.94
N TYR A 485 -10.54 1.48 -2.57
CA TYR A 485 -11.12 0.33 -1.89
C TYR A 485 -10.14 -0.33 -0.92
N LEU A 486 -8.94 -0.72 -1.39
CA LEU A 486 -7.89 -1.31 -0.55
C LEU A 486 -7.54 -0.42 0.64
N SER A 487 -7.39 0.88 0.36
CA SER A 487 -7.06 1.91 1.35
C SER A 487 -8.13 2.02 2.46
N MET A 488 -9.41 2.05 2.07
CA MET A 488 -10.54 2.15 3.01
C MET A 488 -10.73 0.87 3.80
N SER A 489 -10.65 -0.29 3.15
CA SER A 489 -10.68 -1.59 3.85
C SER A 489 -9.56 -1.68 4.89
N SER A 490 -8.34 -1.25 4.54
CA SER A 490 -7.22 -1.17 5.47
C SER A 490 -7.47 -0.21 6.65
N PHE A 491 -8.12 0.92 6.41
CA PHE A 491 -8.51 1.87 7.45
C PHE A 491 -9.54 1.25 8.43
N PHE A 492 -10.59 0.63 7.89
CA PHE A 492 -11.64 -0.02 8.67
C PHE A 492 -11.10 -1.16 9.54
N ILE A 493 -10.34 -2.11 8.98
CA ILE A 493 -9.78 -3.22 9.76
C ILE A 493 -8.86 -2.72 10.88
N SER A 494 -8.15 -1.60 10.67
CA SER A 494 -7.31 -1.00 11.70
C SER A 494 -8.14 -0.47 12.87
N ILE A 495 -9.29 0.17 12.61
CA ILE A 495 -10.20 0.65 13.67
C ILE A 495 -10.91 -0.52 14.36
N TYR A 496 -11.43 -1.48 13.60
CA TYR A 496 -12.11 -2.64 14.20
C TYR A 496 -11.17 -3.47 15.08
N PHE A 497 -9.89 -3.58 14.72
CA PHE A 497 -8.89 -4.24 15.57
C PHE A 497 -8.75 -3.53 16.92
N HIS A 498 -8.78 -2.19 16.95
CA HIS A 498 -8.77 -1.42 18.19
C HIS A 498 -10.03 -1.62 19.04
N LEU A 499 -11.20 -1.69 18.41
CA LEU A 499 -12.48 -1.95 19.08
C LEU A 499 -12.53 -3.37 19.64
N TYR A 500 -12.04 -4.35 18.88
CA TYR A 500 -11.83 -5.73 19.35
C TYR A 500 -10.96 -5.76 20.62
N LEU A 501 -9.78 -5.13 20.59
CA LEU A 501 -8.89 -5.09 21.76
C LEU A 501 -9.51 -4.37 22.96
N PHE A 502 -10.33 -3.34 22.73
CA PHE A 502 -11.04 -2.64 23.80
C PHE A 502 -12.05 -3.54 24.52
N TYR A 503 -12.82 -4.34 23.76
CA TYR A 503 -13.86 -5.20 24.32
C TYR A 503 -13.36 -6.55 24.82
N ILE A 504 -12.14 -6.98 24.47
CA ILE A 504 -11.61 -8.32 24.75
C ILE A 504 -11.61 -8.71 26.25
N ASN A 505 -11.60 -7.72 27.14
CA ASN A 505 -11.64 -7.91 28.59
C ASN A 505 -12.90 -7.31 29.24
N LYS A 506 -13.84 -6.77 28.46
CA LYS A 506 -15.06 -6.09 28.94
C LYS A 506 -16.34 -6.81 28.53
N ASN A 507 -16.48 -7.15 27.25
CA ASN A 507 -17.67 -7.79 26.70
C ASN A 507 -17.25 -8.79 25.61
N HIS A 508 -17.44 -10.08 25.89
CA HIS A 508 -17.02 -11.15 24.99
C HIS A 508 -17.78 -11.16 23.65
N ASN A 509 -19.08 -10.81 23.66
CA ASN A 509 -19.91 -10.81 22.44
C ASN A 509 -19.51 -9.67 21.51
N LEU A 510 -19.29 -8.46 22.06
CA LEU A 510 -18.81 -7.32 21.27
C LEU A 510 -17.37 -7.52 20.78
N SER A 511 -16.51 -8.10 21.62
CA SER A 511 -15.15 -8.50 21.20
C SER A 511 -15.21 -9.45 20.01
N PHE A 512 -16.06 -10.47 20.07
CA PHE A 512 -16.27 -11.40 18.96
C PHE A 512 -16.82 -10.70 17.72
N PHE A 513 -17.81 -9.82 17.88
CA PHE A 513 -18.40 -9.05 16.78
C PHE A 513 -17.36 -8.24 16.01
N TYR A 514 -16.54 -7.42 16.70
CA TYR A 514 -15.52 -6.59 16.04
C TYR A 514 -14.39 -7.43 15.44
N LEU A 515 -14.07 -8.58 16.03
CA LEU A 515 -13.14 -9.53 15.44
C LEU A 515 -13.70 -10.14 14.15
N LYS A 516 -14.93 -10.65 14.18
CA LYS A 516 -15.65 -11.18 13.00
C LYS A 516 -15.72 -10.12 11.91
N LYS A 517 -16.09 -8.88 12.25
CA LYS A 517 -16.15 -7.75 11.31
C LYS A 517 -14.79 -7.46 10.67
N SER A 518 -13.71 -7.44 11.45
CA SER A 518 -12.33 -7.33 10.91
C SER A 518 -12.02 -8.43 9.90
N PHE A 519 -12.36 -9.69 10.22
CA PHE A 519 -12.11 -10.83 9.33
C PHE A 519 -12.95 -10.76 8.05
N ILE A 520 -14.20 -10.33 8.09
CA ILE A 520 -15.05 -10.18 6.89
C ILE A 520 -14.39 -9.22 5.89
N PHE A 521 -14.00 -8.01 6.33
CA PHE A 521 -13.36 -7.01 5.47
C PHE A 521 -11.98 -7.48 4.97
N LEU A 522 -11.21 -8.18 5.81
CA LEU A 522 -9.89 -8.70 5.42
C LEU A 522 -10.03 -9.81 4.36
N LEU A 523 -10.85 -10.81 4.64
CA LEU A 523 -11.01 -12.03 3.84
C LEU A 523 -11.80 -11.79 2.55
N GLU A 524 -12.46 -10.65 2.43
CA GLU A 524 -13.04 -10.19 1.18
C GLU A 524 -11.98 -9.82 0.14
N VAL A 525 -10.86 -9.23 0.57
CA VAL A 525 -9.80 -8.76 -0.35
C VAL A 525 -8.85 -9.90 -0.72
N VAL A 526 -8.55 -10.80 0.21
CA VAL A 526 -7.53 -11.86 0.07
C VAL A 526 -7.64 -12.67 -1.23
N PRO A 527 -8.83 -13.17 -1.64
CA PRO A 527 -8.95 -13.97 -2.87
C PRO A 527 -8.50 -13.26 -4.15
N PHE A 528 -8.46 -11.93 -4.13
CA PHE A 528 -8.15 -11.10 -5.28
C PHE A 528 -6.69 -10.63 -5.32
N TYR A 529 -5.86 -10.99 -4.34
CA TYR A 529 -4.46 -10.60 -4.33
C TYR A 529 -3.70 -11.10 -5.57
N SER A 530 -3.87 -12.36 -5.96
CA SER A 530 -3.27 -12.89 -7.20
C SER A 530 -3.72 -12.11 -8.42
N ARG A 531 -4.99 -11.69 -8.48
CA ARG A 531 -5.51 -10.88 -9.58
C ARG A 531 -4.89 -9.50 -9.66
N ILE A 532 -4.72 -8.83 -8.52
CA ILE A 532 -4.10 -7.51 -8.47
C ILE A 532 -2.59 -7.60 -8.80
N VAL A 533 -1.91 -8.68 -8.39
CA VAL A 533 -0.47 -8.85 -8.59
C VAL A 533 -0.11 -9.39 -9.97
N GLU A 534 -0.88 -10.34 -10.52
CA GLU A 534 -0.47 -11.12 -11.70
C GLU A 534 -1.19 -10.73 -12.99
N SER A 535 -2.43 -10.24 -12.91
CA SER A 535 -3.28 -10.02 -14.10
C SER A 535 -3.61 -8.55 -14.30
N SER A 536 -2.69 -7.68 -13.93
CA SER A 536 -2.79 -6.31 -14.33
C SER A 536 -2.28 -6.19 -15.77
N ASP A 537 -3.20 -6.36 -16.74
CA ASP A 537 -3.06 -5.74 -18.07
C ASP A 537 -3.04 -4.19 -17.96
N LEU A 538 -2.86 -3.65 -16.75
CA LEU A 538 -3.00 -2.26 -16.39
C LEU A 538 -1.68 -1.56 -16.67
N VAL A 539 -1.71 -0.59 -17.56
CA VAL A 539 -0.65 0.40 -17.64
C VAL A 539 -0.57 1.12 -16.27
N CYS A 540 0.63 1.18 -15.67
CA CYS A 540 0.92 1.83 -14.38
C CYS A 540 0.67 1.03 -13.07
N ASP A 541 0.94 -0.28 -13.02
CA ASP A 541 0.90 -1.11 -11.79
C ASP A 541 1.58 -0.49 -10.56
N PHE A 542 2.64 0.28 -10.81
CA PHE A 542 3.37 0.97 -9.76
C PHE A 542 2.55 1.96 -8.92
N ILE A 543 1.39 2.41 -9.43
CA ILE A 543 0.46 3.25 -8.68
C ILE A 543 -0.31 2.44 -7.61
N LEU A 544 -0.59 1.17 -7.89
CA LEU A 544 -1.42 0.30 -7.05
C LEU A 544 -0.60 -0.49 -6.02
N ASN A 545 0.56 -1.01 -6.44
CA ASN A 545 1.39 -1.91 -5.63
C ASN A 545 1.68 -1.42 -4.21
N PRO A 546 2.10 -0.16 -3.96
CA PRO A 546 2.37 0.29 -2.59
C PRO A 546 1.13 0.24 -1.67
N THR A 547 -0.05 0.47 -2.24
CA THR A 547 -1.31 0.39 -1.47
C THR A 547 -1.68 -1.06 -1.17
N LEU A 548 -1.42 -1.97 -2.11
CA LEU A 548 -1.58 -3.41 -1.89
C LEU A 548 -0.61 -3.92 -0.81
N GLU A 549 0.68 -3.58 -0.91
CA GLU A 549 1.71 -3.96 0.06
C GLU A 549 1.32 -3.53 1.48
N MET A 550 0.85 -2.29 1.65
CA MET A 550 0.37 -1.76 2.93
C MET A 550 -0.88 -2.50 3.44
N THR A 551 -1.82 -2.82 2.54
CA THR A 551 -3.05 -3.53 2.89
C THR A 551 -2.74 -4.94 3.38
N ILE A 552 -1.90 -5.68 2.65
CA ILE A 552 -1.46 -7.03 3.03
C ILE A 552 -0.71 -6.98 4.36
N HIS A 553 0.17 -5.98 4.56
CA HIS A 553 0.92 -5.84 5.80
C HIS A 553 0.00 -5.71 7.02
N LYS A 554 -0.97 -4.79 6.99
CA LYS A 554 -1.94 -4.61 8.08
C LYS A 554 -2.84 -5.83 8.28
N ALA A 555 -3.28 -6.45 7.20
CA ALA A 555 -4.08 -7.68 7.25
C ALA A 555 -3.31 -8.81 7.97
N ASN A 556 -2.06 -9.06 7.56
CA ASN A 556 -1.22 -10.09 8.15
C ASN A 556 -0.96 -9.86 9.64
N GLN A 557 -0.85 -8.61 10.09
CA GLN A 557 -0.68 -8.32 11.52
C GLN A 557 -1.87 -8.78 12.36
N ILE A 558 -3.09 -8.53 11.89
CA ILE A 558 -4.31 -8.96 12.58
C ILE A 558 -4.37 -10.50 12.61
N VAL A 559 -4.05 -11.15 11.48
CA VAL A 559 -4.02 -12.62 11.38
C VAL A 559 -2.95 -13.23 12.31
N MET A 560 -1.73 -12.70 12.28
CA MET A 560 -0.61 -13.14 13.13
C MET A 560 -0.91 -12.94 14.61
N SER A 561 -1.54 -11.82 14.98
CA SER A 561 -2.00 -11.60 16.35
C SER A 561 -2.91 -12.74 16.80
N PHE A 562 -3.84 -13.18 15.96
CA PHE A 562 -4.74 -14.26 16.31
C PHE A 562 -4.07 -15.64 16.31
N ILE A 563 -3.12 -15.90 15.40
CA ILE A 563 -2.28 -17.12 15.40
C ILE A 563 -1.54 -17.28 16.75
N ILE A 564 -0.96 -16.19 17.27
CA ILE A 564 -0.26 -16.19 18.56
C ILE A 564 -1.24 -16.54 19.70
N LYS A 565 -2.41 -15.89 19.72
CA LYS A 565 -3.42 -16.14 20.77
C LYS A 565 -3.91 -17.59 20.76
N LEU A 566 -4.23 -18.15 19.59
CA LEU A 566 -4.61 -19.57 19.49
C LEU A 566 -3.45 -20.50 19.86
N GLY A 567 -2.21 -20.13 19.51
CA GLY A 567 -1.02 -20.91 19.86
C GLY A 567 -0.82 -21.07 21.37
N PHE A 568 -1.04 -20.02 22.16
CA PHE A 568 -0.98 -20.13 23.63
C PHE A 568 -2.08 -21.03 24.20
N VAL A 569 -3.31 -20.95 23.66
CA VAL A 569 -4.41 -21.84 24.07
C VAL A 569 -4.08 -23.29 23.74
N ILE A 570 -3.57 -23.57 22.54
CA ILE A 570 -3.15 -24.93 22.13
C ILE A 570 -2.04 -25.45 23.05
N TYR A 571 -1.04 -24.63 23.34
CA TYR A 571 0.08 -25.03 24.21
C TYR A 571 -0.39 -25.38 25.62
N GLU A 572 -1.26 -24.55 26.22
CA GLU A 572 -1.86 -24.80 27.53
C GLU A 572 -2.67 -26.11 27.53
N MET A 573 -3.54 -26.28 26.54
CA MET A 573 -4.40 -27.47 26.43
C MET A 573 -3.58 -28.75 26.19
N LYS A 574 -2.51 -28.70 25.39
CA LYS A 574 -1.63 -29.87 25.19
C LYS A 574 -0.95 -30.29 26.49
N LYS A 575 -0.52 -29.34 27.31
CA LYS A 575 0.04 -29.63 28.63
C LYS A 575 -0.99 -30.29 29.55
N ILE A 576 -2.21 -29.74 29.61
CA ILE A 576 -3.32 -30.33 30.38
C ILE A 576 -3.66 -31.75 29.87
N SER A 577 -3.64 -31.98 28.56
CA SER A 577 -3.92 -33.29 27.97
C SER A 577 -2.90 -34.37 28.36
N GLN A 578 -1.64 -33.99 28.60
CA GLN A 578 -0.61 -34.92 29.08
C GLN A 578 -0.86 -35.36 30.53
N GLU A 579 -1.54 -34.52 31.31
CA GLU A 579 -1.91 -34.81 32.71
C GLU A 579 -3.24 -35.60 32.80
N LEU A 580 -4.13 -35.44 31.81
CA LEU A 580 -5.43 -36.12 31.75
C LEU A 580 -5.33 -37.50 31.07
N LYS A 581 -5.59 -38.58 31.83
CA LYS A 581 -5.70 -39.96 31.32
C LYS A 581 -7.05 -40.28 30.64
N GLU A 582 -7.67 -39.30 29.98
CA GLU A 582 -9.01 -39.45 29.39
C GLU A 582 -8.98 -39.79 27.90
N GLY A 583 -10.01 -40.51 27.43
CA GLY A 583 -10.14 -40.96 26.04
C GLY A 583 -10.35 -39.82 25.03
N LYS A 584 -9.89 -40.05 23.80
CA LYS A 584 -9.85 -39.08 22.67
C LYS A 584 -11.20 -38.45 22.24
N ASN A 585 -12.34 -38.90 22.79
CA ASN A 585 -13.70 -38.47 22.39
C ASN A 585 -14.34 -37.40 23.30
N SER A 586 -13.61 -36.82 24.26
CA SER A 586 -14.17 -35.78 25.13
C SER A 586 -14.37 -34.44 24.39
N ASN A 587 -15.32 -33.62 24.88
CA ASN A 587 -15.55 -32.25 24.38
C ASN A 587 -14.27 -31.40 24.35
N PHE A 588 -13.32 -31.71 25.26
CA PHE A 588 -12.00 -31.10 25.32
C PHE A 588 -11.18 -31.34 24.04
N TYR A 589 -11.04 -32.61 23.59
CA TYR A 589 -10.28 -32.93 22.38
C TYR A 589 -10.94 -32.38 21.12
N GLN A 590 -12.27 -32.35 21.08
CA GLN A 590 -12.99 -31.72 19.95
C GLN A 590 -12.75 -30.21 19.87
N TYR A 591 -12.69 -29.52 21.02
CA TYR A 591 -12.37 -28.10 21.06
C TYR A 591 -10.92 -27.88 20.64
N LEU A 592 -9.97 -28.65 21.17
CA LEU A 592 -8.55 -28.58 20.78
C LEU A 592 -8.37 -28.75 19.26
N ASN A 593 -8.98 -29.77 18.66
CA ASN A 593 -8.94 -29.99 17.21
C ASN A 593 -9.53 -28.81 16.42
N THR A 594 -10.61 -28.20 16.91
CA THR A 594 -11.20 -27.00 16.28
C THR A 594 -10.22 -25.82 16.29
N VAL A 595 -9.54 -25.60 17.42
CA VAL A 595 -8.55 -24.51 17.57
C VAL A 595 -7.32 -24.76 16.68
N GLU A 596 -6.83 -26.00 16.62
CA GLU A 596 -5.69 -26.38 15.78
C GLU A 596 -6.01 -26.20 14.29
N ASN A 597 -7.14 -26.72 13.83
CA ASN A 597 -7.56 -26.60 12.44
C ASN A 597 -7.74 -25.12 12.04
N PHE A 598 -8.37 -24.33 12.90
CA PHE A 598 -8.54 -22.90 12.63
C PHE A 598 -7.19 -22.18 12.57
N ARG A 599 -6.27 -22.44 13.51
CA ARG A 599 -4.92 -21.86 13.48
C ARG A 599 -4.17 -22.25 12.21
N ASN A 600 -4.28 -23.50 11.76
CA ASN A 600 -3.63 -23.98 10.54
C ASN A 600 -4.19 -23.26 9.30
N SER A 601 -5.50 -23.06 9.20
CA SER A 601 -6.09 -22.30 8.09
C SER A 601 -5.64 -20.82 8.08
N LEU A 602 -5.44 -20.19 9.25
CA LEU A 602 -4.88 -18.83 9.34
C LEU A 602 -3.42 -18.78 8.88
N ILE A 603 -2.63 -19.81 9.19
CA ILE A 603 -1.25 -19.94 8.70
C ILE A 603 -1.26 -20.09 7.17
N LYS A 604 -2.16 -20.90 6.60
CA LYS A 604 -2.32 -21.05 5.14
C LYS A 604 -2.60 -19.69 4.46
N ILE A 605 -3.55 -18.91 4.97
CA ILE A 605 -3.84 -17.55 4.45
C ILE A 605 -2.64 -16.60 4.59
N SER A 606 -1.94 -16.65 5.72
CA SER A 606 -0.75 -15.81 5.95
C SER A 606 0.36 -16.15 4.95
N ASN A 607 0.62 -17.44 4.72
CA ASN A 607 1.58 -17.92 3.72
C ASN A 607 1.20 -17.48 2.31
N TYR A 608 -0.08 -17.64 1.93
CA TYR A 608 -0.57 -17.16 0.64
C TYR A 608 -0.34 -15.65 0.48
N SER A 609 -0.67 -14.85 1.49
CA SER A 609 -0.50 -13.40 1.46
C SER A 609 0.98 -12.98 1.36
N ILE A 610 1.87 -13.68 2.06
CA ILE A 610 3.34 -13.47 1.97
C ILE A 610 3.83 -13.85 0.56
N TYR A 611 3.34 -14.94 -0.01
CA TYR A 611 3.69 -15.39 -1.35
C TYR A 611 3.28 -14.36 -2.42
N GLN A 612 2.11 -13.72 -2.28
CA GLN A 612 1.70 -12.66 -3.20
C GLN A 612 2.63 -11.44 -3.14
N ILE A 613 3.08 -11.04 -1.95
CA ILE A 613 4.07 -9.96 -1.83
C ILE A 613 5.44 -10.38 -2.38
N LEU A 614 5.85 -11.64 -2.19
CA LEU A 614 7.13 -12.15 -2.69
C LEU A 614 7.27 -11.92 -4.20
N LYS A 615 6.18 -12.04 -4.97
CA LYS A 615 6.18 -11.75 -6.41
C LYS A 615 6.57 -10.30 -6.75
N LEU A 616 6.19 -9.35 -5.89
CA LEU A 616 6.56 -7.94 -6.03
C LEU A 616 8.00 -7.63 -5.56
N SER A 617 8.60 -8.52 -4.75
CA SER A 617 9.89 -8.27 -4.08
C SER A 617 11.10 -8.13 -5.00
N ASN A 618 11.01 -8.60 -6.25
CA ASN A 618 12.07 -8.45 -7.24
C ASN A 618 12.23 -6.98 -7.68
N ARG A 619 11.15 -6.20 -7.63
CA ARG A 619 11.11 -4.81 -8.10
C ARG A 619 10.91 -3.81 -6.96
N TYR A 620 10.14 -4.17 -5.93
CA TYR A 620 9.77 -3.29 -4.83
C TYR A 620 10.59 -3.57 -3.57
N TYR A 621 11.34 -2.58 -3.13
CA TYR A 621 12.16 -2.69 -1.91
C TYR A 621 11.30 -2.91 -0.66
N TYR A 622 10.14 -2.25 -0.58
CA TYR A 622 9.22 -2.41 0.56
C TYR A 622 8.61 -3.82 0.59
N ALA A 623 8.15 -4.35 -0.55
CA ALA A 623 7.72 -5.74 -0.69
C ALA A 623 8.79 -6.75 -0.21
N TRP A 624 10.05 -6.59 -0.63
CA TRP A 624 11.14 -7.46 -0.16
C TRP A 624 11.31 -7.44 1.35
N ARG A 625 11.33 -6.23 1.95
CA ARG A 625 11.46 -6.07 3.40
C ARG A 625 10.34 -6.75 4.17
N ILE A 626 9.09 -6.53 3.77
CA ILE A 626 7.94 -7.08 4.50
C ILE A 626 7.82 -8.59 4.31
N THR A 627 8.20 -9.14 3.16
CA THR A 627 8.26 -10.59 2.94
C THR A 627 9.23 -11.25 3.90
N LYS A 628 10.47 -10.75 3.99
CA LYS A 628 11.48 -11.30 4.91
C LYS A 628 11.05 -11.14 6.38
N ALA A 629 10.46 -10.00 6.74
CA ALA A 629 9.96 -9.76 8.09
C ALA A 629 8.80 -10.69 8.47
N HIS A 630 7.79 -10.82 7.62
CA HIS A 630 6.64 -11.70 7.84
C HIS A 630 7.02 -13.17 7.84
N ASP A 631 7.92 -13.60 6.96
CA ASP A 631 8.41 -14.98 6.93
C ASP A 631 9.10 -15.38 8.24
N LEU A 632 9.96 -14.48 8.76
CA LEU A 632 10.62 -14.68 10.05
C LEU A 632 9.63 -14.69 11.22
N VAL A 633 8.69 -13.75 11.22
CA VAL A 633 7.62 -13.69 12.24
C VAL A 633 6.80 -14.98 12.22
N LEU A 634 6.36 -15.42 11.03
CA LEU A 634 5.52 -16.59 10.91
C LEU A 634 6.24 -17.86 11.37
N LYS A 635 7.52 -18.05 10.97
CA LYS A 635 8.37 -19.15 11.48
C LYS A 635 8.54 -19.13 13.00
N THR A 636 8.64 -17.93 13.58
CA THR A 636 8.79 -17.77 15.03
C THR A 636 7.51 -18.19 15.76
N ILE A 637 6.34 -17.69 15.32
CA ILE A 637 5.06 -17.99 15.97
C ILE A 637 4.53 -19.39 15.64
N THR A 638 5.08 -20.09 14.65
CA THR A 638 4.77 -21.52 14.43
C THR A 638 5.62 -22.46 15.28
N SER A 639 6.78 -22.01 15.74
CA SER A 639 7.68 -22.79 16.61
C SER A 639 7.12 -23.00 18.01
N ILE A 640 7.24 -24.23 18.53
CA ILE A 640 6.90 -24.57 19.92
C ILE A 640 7.81 -23.82 20.91
N GLN A 641 9.06 -23.56 20.52
CA GLN A 641 10.06 -22.91 21.38
C GLN A 641 9.61 -21.51 21.80
N PHE A 642 9.02 -20.75 20.89
CA PHE A 642 8.48 -19.42 21.17
C PHE A 642 7.44 -19.44 22.31
N TYR A 643 6.51 -20.40 22.27
CA TYR A 643 5.49 -20.53 23.33
C TYR A 643 6.09 -20.99 24.65
N LYS A 644 7.07 -21.90 24.60
CA LYS A 644 7.78 -22.40 25.78
C LYS A 644 8.55 -21.27 26.49
N ASP A 645 9.30 -20.47 25.73
CA ASP A 645 10.12 -19.36 26.26
C ASP A 645 9.27 -18.29 26.94
N ASN A 646 8.10 -18.01 26.37
CA ASN A 646 7.23 -16.94 26.85
C ASN A 646 6.09 -17.43 27.77
N TYR A 647 6.01 -18.74 28.04
CA TYR A 647 4.89 -19.33 28.79
C TYR A 647 4.72 -18.71 30.18
N HIS A 648 5.80 -18.41 30.89
CA HIS A 648 5.74 -17.90 32.26
C HIS A 648 5.57 -16.38 32.35
N HIS A 649 5.42 -15.67 31.21
CA HIS A 649 5.31 -14.23 31.21
C HIS A 649 3.97 -13.77 31.84
N PRO A 650 3.99 -12.95 32.91
CA PRO A 650 2.80 -12.66 33.71
C PRO A 650 1.71 -11.89 32.94
N LYS A 651 2.10 -11.04 31.97
CA LYS A 651 1.13 -10.33 31.12
C LYS A 651 0.31 -11.26 30.21
N LEU A 652 0.73 -12.51 30.00
CA LEU A 652 0.10 -13.41 29.01
C LEU A 652 -0.84 -14.45 29.64
N ASN A 653 -1.04 -14.40 30.97
CA ASN A 653 -1.89 -15.38 31.66
C ASN A 653 -3.33 -15.40 31.12
N PHE A 654 -3.83 -14.27 30.64
CA PHE A 654 -5.16 -14.18 30.04
C PHE A 654 -5.25 -14.81 28.64
N LEU A 655 -4.13 -14.96 27.92
CA LEU A 655 -4.07 -15.58 26.59
C LEU A 655 -4.11 -17.11 26.62
N LYS A 656 -3.78 -17.71 27.76
CA LYS A 656 -3.75 -19.17 27.94
C LYS A 656 -5.15 -19.77 28.08
N LYS A 657 -6.16 -18.95 28.38
CA LYS A 657 -7.53 -19.39 28.62
C LYS A 657 -8.36 -19.29 27.35
N PRO A 658 -9.20 -20.30 27.03
CA PRO A 658 -10.13 -20.20 25.91
C PRO A 658 -11.13 -19.07 26.15
N LYS A 659 -11.06 -18.01 25.33
CA LYS A 659 -11.95 -16.84 25.42
C LYS A 659 -13.27 -17.03 24.67
N TYR A 660 -13.27 -17.83 23.61
CA TYR A 660 -14.40 -17.99 22.71
C TYR A 660 -14.94 -19.42 22.75
N SER A 661 -16.25 -19.56 22.52
CA SER A 661 -16.90 -20.88 22.45
C SER A 661 -16.47 -21.62 21.19
N LYS A 662 -16.69 -22.94 21.16
CA LYS A 662 -16.48 -23.77 19.97
C LYS A 662 -17.25 -23.23 18.75
N ASN A 663 -18.46 -22.71 18.96
CA ASN A 663 -19.30 -22.20 17.87
C ASN A 663 -18.74 -20.90 17.29
N HIS A 664 -18.31 -19.97 18.14
CA HIS A 664 -17.62 -18.74 17.70
C HIS A 664 -16.38 -19.05 16.85
N LEU A 665 -15.56 -20.02 17.27
CA LEU A 665 -14.37 -20.41 16.51
C LEU A 665 -14.72 -21.08 15.18
N LYS A 666 -15.74 -21.95 15.15
CA LYS A 666 -16.23 -22.56 13.90
C LYS A 666 -16.75 -21.53 12.91
N GLU A 667 -17.44 -20.51 13.40
CA GLU A 667 -17.95 -19.42 12.56
C GLU A 667 -16.81 -18.64 11.91
N LEU A 668 -15.80 -18.21 12.69
CA LEU A 668 -14.61 -17.55 12.13
C LEU A 668 -13.81 -18.47 11.20
N HIS A 669 -13.70 -19.76 11.54
CA HIS A 669 -13.02 -20.74 10.71
C HIS A 669 -13.74 -20.92 9.37
N SER A 670 -15.08 -20.93 9.35
CA SER A 670 -15.86 -21.02 8.11
C SER A 670 -15.61 -19.84 7.16
N LEU A 671 -15.43 -18.61 7.69
CA LEU A 671 -15.07 -17.44 6.88
C LEU A 671 -13.71 -17.61 6.22
N VAL A 672 -12.74 -18.15 6.96
CA VAL A 672 -11.38 -18.42 6.46
C VAL A 672 -11.41 -19.52 5.40
N LEU A 673 -12.19 -20.58 5.60
CA LEU A 673 -12.35 -21.65 4.61
C LEU A 673 -13.00 -21.14 3.32
N ASP A 674 -14.07 -20.35 3.42
CA ASP A 674 -14.69 -19.70 2.25
C ASP A 674 -13.70 -18.84 1.46
N ALA A 675 -12.88 -18.06 2.16
CA ALA A 675 -11.85 -17.24 1.52
C ALA A 675 -10.78 -18.09 0.84
N ILE A 676 -10.38 -19.21 1.45
CA ILE A 676 -9.47 -20.19 0.83
C ILE A 676 -10.09 -20.77 -0.43
N ASP A 677 -11.34 -21.22 -0.38
CA ASP A 677 -12.06 -21.80 -1.52
C ASP A 677 -12.19 -20.79 -2.67
N ARG A 678 -12.53 -19.54 -2.36
CA ARG A 678 -12.54 -18.44 -3.34
C ARG A 678 -11.15 -18.19 -3.93
N THR A 679 -10.10 -18.21 -3.11
CA THR A 679 -8.72 -18.04 -3.57
C THR A 679 -8.29 -19.17 -4.53
N ILE A 680 -8.66 -20.40 -4.21
CA ILE A 680 -8.41 -21.58 -5.06
C ILE A 680 -9.17 -21.40 -6.38
N ASN A 681 -10.47 -21.14 -6.36
CA ASN A 681 -11.28 -20.94 -7.56
C ASN A 681 -10.71 -19.84 -8.47
N GLU A 682 -10.31 -18.73 -7.87
CA GLU A 682 -9.70 -17.61 -8.60
C GLU A 682 -8.36 -17.97 -9.24
N THR A 683 -7.61 -18.88 -8.63
CA THR A 683 -6.36 -19.37 -9.19
C THR A 683 -6.59 -20.47 -10.24
N ASN A 684 -7.61 -21.30 -10.07
CA ASN A 684 -7.93 -22.42 -10.96
C ASN A 684 -8.44 -21.95 -12.31
N ASN A 685 -9.34 -20.97 -12.29
CA ASN A 685 -9.83 -20.31 -13.50
C ASN A 685 -8.67 -19.76 -14.35
N ARG A 686 -7.50 -19.47 -13.75
CA ARG A 686 -6.29 -18.99 -14.43
C ARG A 686 -5.34 -20.09 -14.90
N CYS A 687 -5.16 -21.17 -14.14
CA CYS A 687 -4.33 -22.30 -14.59
C CYS A 687 -4.89 -22.94 -15.87
N SER A 688 -6.17 -22.77 -16.17
CA SER A 688 -6.78 -23.11 -17.47
C SER A 688 -6.44 -22.13 -18.61
N GLU A 689 -5.93 -20.93 -18.32
CA GLU A 689 -5.69 -19.86 -19.30
C GLU A 689 -4.20 -19.58 -19.57
N VAL A 690 -3.27 -19.94 -18.68
CA VAL A 690 -1.82 -19.72 -18.89
C VAL A 690 -1.00 -20.91 -18.38
N TYR A 691 -0.18 -21.51 -19.25
CA TYR A 691 0.71 -22.62 -18.91
C TYR A 691 2.19 -22.18 -18.85
N VAL A 692 2.87 -22.66 -17.82
CA VAL A 692 4.33 -22.83 -17.60
C VAL A 692 5.19 -21.57 -17.34
N SER A 693 5.70 -21.42 -16.10
CA SER A 693 7.16 -21.35 -15.81
C SER A 693 7.50 -21.19 -14.31
N ASN A 694 6.58 -20.80 -13.43
CA ASN A 694 6.90 -20.56 -12.00
C ASN A 694 6.99 -21.84 -11.15
N ALA A 695 6.58 -22.98 -11.69
CA ALA A 695 6.50 -24.24 -10.95
C ALA A 695 7.84 -24.69 -10.31
N GLU A 696 9.00 -24.40 -10.92
CA GLU A 696 10.30 -24.83 -10.38
C GLU A 696 10.82 -23.96 -9.22
N ILE A 697 10.51 -22.66 -9.22
CA ILE A 697 10.88 -21.73 -8.13
C ILE A 697 9.92 -21.94 -6.95
N ASP A 698 8.63 -22.08 -7.25
CA ASP A 698 7.59 -22.39 -6.26
C ASP A 698 7.84 -23.75 -5.59
N ALA A 699 8.25 -24.77 -6.37
CA ALA A 699 8.59 -26.10 -5.84
C ALA A 699 9.81 -26.09 -4.90
N LYS A 700 10.88 -25.37 -5.25
CA LYS A 700 12.09 -25.28 -4.40
C LYS A 700 11.82 -24.51 -3.11
N TRP A 701 11.02 -23.43 -3.17
CA TRP A 701 10.64 -22.68 -1.99
C TRP A 701 9.72 -23.49 -1.06
N MET A 702 8.75 -24.24 -1.61
CA MET A 702 7.86 -25.12 -0.84
C MET A 702 8.57 -26.35 -0.25
N GLN A 703 9.46 -27.01 -1.02
CA GLN A 703 10.30 -28.12 -0.53
C GLN A 703 11.17 -27.71 0.67
N SER A 704 11.72 -26.48 0.65
CA SER A 704 12.54 -25.98 1.76
C SER A 704 11.79 -25.81 3.09
N ARG A 705 10.46 -25.95 3.08
CA ARG A 705 9.56 -25.72 4.24
C ARG A 705 8.81 -26.97 4.71
N GLY A 706 9.14 -28.15 4.18
CA GLY A 706 8.53 -29.41 4.60
C GLY A 706 7.06 -29.56 4.21
N LEU A 707 6.66 -28.95 3.08
CA LEU A 707 5.30 -29.03 2.51
C LEU A 707 5.21 -30.11 1.40
N THR A 708 6.11 -31.11 1.39
CA THR A 708 6.29 -32.02 0.24
C THR A 708 6.70 -33.46 0.64
N ASP A 709 6.15 -34.01 1.71
CA ASP A 709 6.39 -35.43 2.02
C ASP A 709 5.55 -36.32 1.08
N ASP A 710 6.03 -36.44 -0.17
CA ASP A 710 5.93 -37.58 -1.12
C ASP A 710 5.92 -37.07 -2.59
N PHE A 711 7.12 -36.81 -3.15
CA PHE A 711 7.30 -36.30 -4.51
C PHE A 711 8.34 -37.09 -5.31
N GLU A 712 7.92 -38.17 -5.99
CA GLU A 712 8.64 -38.67 -7.17
C GLU A 712 7.76 -38.91 -8.40
N SER A 713 6.48 -38.52 -8.38
CA SER A 713 5.68 -38.52 -9.62
C SER A 713 4.55 -37.49 -9.59
N ASN A 714 4.82 -36.25 -10.01
CA ASN A 714 3.94 -35.46 -10.91
C ASN A 714 4.47 -34.03 -11.11
N LYS A 715 4.68 -33.66 -12.38
CA LYS A 715 5.19 -32.36 -12.88
C LYS A 715 4.14 -31.22 -12.89
N ASN A 716 3.16 -31.24 -11.99
CA ASN A 716 2.11 -30.20 -11.90
C ASN A 716 2.07 -29.60 -10.49
N LEU A 717 2.97 -28.66 -10.19
CA LEU A 717 2.96 -27.90 -8.93
C LEU A 717 2.37 -26.50 -9.20
N SER A 718 1.12 -26.32 -8.80
CA SER A 718 0.34 -25.07 -8.83
C SER A 718 -0.06 -24.66 -7.40
N VAL A 719 -0.56 -23.42 -7.22
CA VAL A 719 -1.03 -22.81 -5.96
C VAL A 719 -1.87 -23.72 -5.05
N PHE A 720 -2.47 -24.76 -5.62
CA PHE A 720 -3.17 -25.84 -4.93
C PHE A 720 -2.39 -26.52 -3.80
N ASN A 721 -1.05 -26.61 -3.87
CA ASN A 721 -0.27 -27.30 -2.83
C ASN A 721 -0.13 -26.49 -1.52
N ILE A 722 -0.39 -25.17 -1.51
CA ILE A 722 -0.50 -24.38 -0.27
C ILE A 722 -1.76 -24.76 0.52
N PHE A 723 -2.80 -25.22 -0.19
CA PHE A 723 -4.11 -25.48 0.39
C PHE A 723 -4.39 -26.97 0.64
N ASN A 724 -3.71 -27.88 -0.07
CA ASN A 724 -4.03 -29.32 -0.11
C ASN A 724 -3.41 -30.23 0.95
N ASP A 725 -2.70 -29.72 1.95
CA ASP A 725 -2.33 -30.59 3.09
C ASP A 725 -3.51 -30.71 4.08
N ASP A 726 -4.14 -31.88 3.98
CA ASP A 726 -5.16 -32.58 4.77
C ASP A 726 -6.54 -31.92 5.05
N LEU A 727 -7.51 -32.48 4.32
CA LEU A 727 -8.91 -32.72 4.73
C LEU A 727 -8.96 -33.86 5.76
#